data_AF-A0A958BCT2-F1
#
_entry.id   AF-A0A958BCT2-F1
#
_cell.length_a   1.000
_cell.length_b   1.000
_cell.length_c   1.000
_cell.angle_alpha   90.00
_cell.angle_beta   90.00
_cell.angle_gamma   90.00
#
_symmetry.space_group_name_H-M   'P 1'
#
loop_
_entity.id
_entity.type
_entity.pdbx_description
1 polymer ?
#
loop_
_entity_poly.entity_id
_entity_poly.type
_entity_poly.pdbx_seq_one_letter_code
_entity_poly.pdbx_strand_id
1 'polypeptide(L)'
;MSAGLRVRRRLGRLGLVPILIAGALGLSNGLGATPSLRAEAGRLDPVNQLGGPTNAVDWQDGRVYTSVGPRVLMLDGCDPAWPIELAQSRPLGGVVQHLAVRDGLVYVAAGRGGLVVLDARADLRQIGQLALEGVAAKVVLQDRYAYVAAGAAGMSVIDVQDPAGPRLIGRFVDARGDAVIATDLAIAGSFAYVVSRNLMQVDLRDPAKPELARKIEDWADAVATEGDRLYVATSEQRAGGERFGHLRVYDLSVDQRPPRLLASVEVGDRARRLAVADGLAFHQGTSRVIAWRFSEPRGLERLGAVASPDSVLNLDPGDRWLWLAAGPSGLRAARFYPWDRIEGQALREVWTSLPAPERVIVDDRDPARIYVADAGVEGGWGPPPRILVLTIPAPTEGSAPGSSGPPDAPRILGSIPAELDKGGFAVHRGFLFLGAPGEILRVIDVREPASAREVARLAMPPDPVSGRRAPVWRIAIEDDLAYLANDEWVRVLDVSDPTAPRQVSAWRSSGGATDLAVRDRRAYVLGPATGIRTNQPSLQIVDFFELGSPLAFASLGTIGFRAGIQAEPGQVFIDGLQVVDVSDPDAPVETALVQLDGRTRDIDQAGGFVYLARAKPDGTGEVRAFDLRMPGRPIETARLDLVDEARDVALGADLAFVAAQGSGLVIAASGLDPAPTLPIPTPTVRTPLPQRAFLPIVARGGLGRCP
;
A
#
# COMPACT_ATOMS: atom_id res chain seq x y z
N MET A 1 62.83 -14.10 -9.72
CA MET A 1 63.50 -15.36 -9.31
C MET A 1 62.54 -16.15 -8.45
N SER A 2 62.52 -17.48 -8.61
CA SER A 2 61.59 -18.40 -7.96
C SER A 2 62.18 -19.02 -6.70
N ALA A 3 61.35 -19.21 -5.66
CA ALA A 3 61.33 -20.40 -4.80
C ALA A 3 60.20 -20.25 -3.75
N GLY A 4 59.35 -21.26 -3.62
CA GLY A 4 58.44 -21.41 -2.48
C GLY A 4 58.69 -22.76 -1.81
N LEU A 5 58.37 -22.88 -0.52
CA LEU A 5 58.45 -24.16 0.20
C LEU A 5 57.19 -24.39 1.06
N ARG A 6 56.63 -25.60 0.98
CA ARG A 6 55.52 -26.10 1.81
C ARG A 6 56.07 -26.95 2.96
N VAL A 7 55.46 -26.92 4.16
CA VAL A 7 55.42 -28.07 5.09
C VAL A 7 54.03 -28.16 5.78
N ARG A 8 53.68 -29.36 6.28
CA ARG A 8 52.33 -29.87 6.59
C ARG A 8 51.85 -29.66 8.04
N ARG A 9 50.52 -29.76 8.23
CA ARG A 9 49.83 -30.01 9.52
C ARG A 9 50.11 -31.42 10.11
N ARG A 10 49.96 -31.57 11.43
CA ARG A 10 49.60 -32.84 12.12
C ARG A 10 48.50 -32.58 13.16
N LEU A 11 47.66 -33.58 13.40
CA LEU A 11 46.61 -33.58 14.45
C LEU A 11 47.12 -34.23 15.76
N GLY A 12 46.45 -33.92 16.86
CA GLY A 12 46.42 -34.71 18.10
C GLY A 12 45.03 -34.62 18.77
N ARG A 13 44.51 -35.73 19.28
CA ARG A 13 43.21 -35.86 20.00
C ARG A 13 43.44 -36.09 21.50
N LEU A 14 42.59 -35.48 22.35
CA LEU A 14 42.15 -35.81 23.73
C LEU A 14 41.32 -34.60 24.23
N GLY A 15 40.41 -34.65 25.20
CA GLY A 15 39.79 -35.76 25.96
C GLY A 15 38.76 -35.22 26.99
N LEU A 16 37.76 -36.01 27.38
CA LEU A 16 36.92 -35.80 28.58
C LEU A 16 37.27 -36.90 29.63
N VAL A 17 36.92 -36.91 30.93
CA VAL A 17 35.78 -36.36 31.71
C VAL A 17 36.24 -36.02 33.19
N PRO A 18 35.42 -35.99 34.28
CA PRO A 18 35.05 -34.80 35.09
C PRO A 18 35.67 -34.67 36.51
N ILE A 19 35.40 -33.53 37.19
CA ILE A 19 35.20 -33.46 38.67
C ILE A 19 33.98 -32.56 38.97
N LEU A 20 33.20 -32.88 40.01
CA LEU A 20 31.94 -32.22 40.42
C LEU A 20 32.00 -31.61 41.85
N ILE A 21 31.34 -30.46 41.98
CA ILE A 21 30.63 -29.90 43.16
C ILE A 21 31.42 -29.53 44.44
N ALA A 22 31.50 -28.22 44.70
CA ALA A 22 30.85 -27.51 45.81
C ALA A 22 30.93 -25.98 45.52
N GLY A 23 29.99 -25.10 45.88
CA GLY A 23 28.76 -25.26 46.66
C GLY A 23 28.51 -24.00 47.50
N ALA A 24 27.82 -22.98 46.95
CA ALA A 24 27.42 -21.78 47.69
C ALA A 24 26.03 -21.31 47.22
N LEU A 25 25.03 -21.41 48.10
CA LEU A 25 23.66 -20.94 47.88
C LEU A 25 23.58 -19.42 48.08
N GLY A 26 22.83 -18.74 47.20
CA GLY A 26 22.66 -17.29 47.24
C GLY A 26 21.34 -16.84 46.59
N LEU A 27 20.23 -17.15 47.27
CA LEU A 27 18.89 -16.53 47.13
C LEU A 27 18.39 -16.22 45.71
N SER A 28 17.63 -17.18 45.16
CA SER A 28 16.70 -16.93 44.05
C SER A 28 15.52 -16.05 44.50
N ASN A 29 15.41 -14.84 43.94
CA ASN A 29 14.18 -14.05 43.99
C ASN A 29 13.73 -13.70 42.57
N GLY A 30 12.49 -14.09 42.23
CA GLY A 30 11.70 -13.42 41.19
C GLY A 30 12.22 -13.41 39.76
N LEU A 31 12.54 -14.57 39.17
CA LEU A 31 12.41 -14.68 37.70
C LEU A 31 10.93 -14.59 37.35
N GLY A 32 10.48 -13.37 37.01
CA GLY A 32 9.15 -13.14 36.46
C GLY A 32 8.94 -14.02 35.23
N ALA A 33 7.79 -14.68 35.15
CA ALA A 33 7.46 -15.51 34.00
C ALA A 33 7.49 -14.66 32.73
N THR A 34 8.17 -15.15 31.69
CA THR A 34 8.03 -14.59 30.34
C THR A 34 6.54 -14.57 29.99
N PRO A 35 5.97 -13.42 29.58
CA PRO A 35 4.55 -13.33 29.27
C PRO A 35 4.28 -14.16 28.01
N SER A 36 3.79 -15.38 28.21
CA SER A 36 3.29 -16.19 27.10
C SER A 36 2.06 -15.50 26.52
N LEU A 37 2.11 -15.13 25.23
CA LEU A 37 0.94 -14.78 24.42
C LEU A 37 -0.04 -15.96 24.48
N ARG A 38 -1.05 -15.88 25.38
CA ARG A 38 -1.92 -17.01 25.74
C ARG A 38 -3.42 -16.77 25.54
N ALA A 39 -3.77 -15.67 24.90
CA ALA A 39 -5.02 -15.52 24.18
C ALA A 39 -4.68 -15.47 22.69
N GLU A 40 -5.50 -16.10 21.84
CA GLU A 40 -5.53 -15.71 20.43
C GLU A 40 -6.05 -14.27 20.41
N ALA A 41 -5.22 -13.34 19.93
CA ALA A 41 -5.62 -11.95 19.82
C ALA A 41 -6.85 -11.82 18.91
N GLY A 42 -7.73 -10.88 19.24
CA GLY A 42 -8.88 -10.56 18.41
C GLY A 42 -8.48 -10.04 17.02
N ARG A 43 -9.49 -9.85 16.17
CA ARG A 43 -9.27 -9.25 14.85
C ARG A 43 -9.62 -7.77 14.89
N LEU A 44 -8.72 -6.92 14.44
CA LEU A 44 -9.04 -5.54 14.07
C LEU A 44 -9.74 -5.59 12.72
N ASP A 45 -11.04 -5.30 12.70
CA ASP A 45 -11.81 -5.37 11.46
C ASP A 45 -11.65 -4.09 10.62
N PRO A 46 -11.16 -4.19 9.37
CA PRO A 46 -11.08 -3.05 8.47
C PRO A 46 -12.49 -2.67 8.00
N VAL A 47 -12.97 -1.52 8.47
CA VAL A 47 -14.29 -0.98 8.12
C VAL A 47 -14.29 -0.24 6.80
N ASN A 48 -13.17 0.41 6.43
CA ASN A 48 -13.04 1.10 5.15
C ASN A 48 -11.58 1.16 4.65
N GLN A 49 -11.37 1.59 3.40
CA GLN A 49 -10.05 1.76 2.78
C GLN A 49 -10.13 2.79 1.65
N LEU A 50 -9.11 3.63 1.50
CA LEU A 50 -9.01 4.68 0.48
C LEU A 50 -7.71 4.57 -0.32
N GLY A 51 -7.81 4.48 -1.64
CA GLY A 51 -6.67 4.58 -2.55
C GLY A 51 -5.81 3.32 -2.67
N GLY A 52 -4.49 3.47 -2.63
CA GLY A 52 -3.60 2.50 -3.28
C GLY A 52 -3.66 2.60 -4.81
N PRO A 53 -2.82 1.87 -5.55
CA PRO A 53 -2.68 2.04 -6.99
C PRO A 53 -3.83 1.39 -7.78
N THR A 54 -4.13 1.97 -8.94
CA THR A 54 -5.10 1.44 -9.91
C THR A 54 -4.39 0.68 -11.01
N ASN A 55 -4.13 -0.61 -10.80
CA ASN A 55 -3.37 -1.45 -11.74
C ASN A 55 -4.25 -2.11 -12.81
N ALA A 56 -5.52 -2.38 -12.51
CA ALA A 56 -6.44 -3.10 -13.38
C ALA A 56 -7.68 -2.27 -13.75
N VAL A 57 -8.14 -2.44 -14.98
CA VAL A 57 -9.43 -1.95 -15.48
C VAL A 57 -9.98 -2.95 -16.49
N ASP A 58 -11.30 -3.08 -16.54
CA ASP A 58 -12.05 -3.88 -17.52
C ASP A 58 -13.46 -3.28 -17.68
N TRP A 59 -14.08 -3.39 -18.85
CA TRP A 59 -15.36 -2.77 -19.19
C TRP A 59 -16.39 -3.80 -19.67
N GLN A 60 -17.62 -3.72 -19.15
CA GLN A 60 -18.74 -4.52 -19.66
C GLN A 60 -20.06 -3.74 -19.54
N ASP A 61 -20.85 -3.71 -20.62
CA ASP A 61 -22.24 -3.22 -20.65
C ASP A 61 -22.45 -1.83 -20.02
N GLY A 62 -21.53 -0.90 -20.32
CA GLY A 62 -21.58 0.48 -19.81
C GLY A 62 -21.06 0.64 -18.37
N ARG A 63 -20.49 -0.41 -17.76
CA ARG A 63 -19.84 -0.36 -16.44
C ARG A 63 -18.32 -0.50 -16.57
N VAL A 64 -17.60 0.22 -15.72
CA VAL A 64 -16.14 0.11 -15.58
C VAL A 64 -15.83 -0.60 -14.26
N TYR A 65 -15.07 -1.67 -14.32
CA TYR A 65 -14.53 -2.37 -13.17
C TYR A 65 -13.07 -1.98 -13.04
N THR A 66 -12.65 -1.51 -11.87
CA THR A 66 -11.29 -1.00 -11.68
C THR A 66 -10.73 -1.34 -10.30
N SER A 67 -9.42 -1.45 -10.18
CA SER A 67 -8.76 -1.69 -8.88
C SER A 67 -8.49 -0.40 -8.10
N VAL A 68 -8.60 -0.46 -6.79
CA VAL A 68 -8.13 0.56 -5.85
C VAL A 68 -7.37 -0.18 -4.75
N GLY A 69 -6.05 -0.34 -4.95
CA GLY A 69 -5.20 -1.19 -4.11
C GLY A 69 -5.69 -2.65 -4.05
N PRO A 70 -6.06 -3.18 -2.87
CA PRO A 70 -6.62 -4.53 -2.73
C PRO A 70 -8.14 -4.60 -3.00
N ARG A 71 -8.84 -3.52 -3.35
CA ARG A 71 -10.27 -3.52 -3.68
C ARG A 71 -10.53 -3.47 -5.18
N VAL A 72 -11.73 -3.90 -5.57
CA VAL A 72 -12.36 -3.62 -6.87
C VAL A 72 -13.49 -2.63 -6.66
N LEU A 73 -13.57 -1.60 -7.50
CA LEU A 73 -14.72 -0.70 -7.65
C LEU A 73 -15.48 -1.03 -8.93
N MET A 74 -16.79 -0.84 -8.91
CA MET A 74 -17.67 -0.84 -10.08
C MET A 74 -18.21 0.58 -10.25
N LEU A 75 -17.94 1.20 -11.41
CA LEU A 75 -18.33 2.56 -11.74
C LEU A 75 -19.29 2.59 -12.95
N ASP A 76 -20.12 3.62 -13.04
CA ASP A 76 -20.81 3.98 -14.27
C ASP A 76 -19.79 4.47 -15.33
N GLY A 77 -19.82 3.88 -16.53
CA GLY A 77 -18.93 4.17 -17.65
C GLY A 77 -19.48 5.16 -18.69
N CYS A 78 -20.65 5.78 -18.46
CA CYS A 78 -21.28 6.67 -19.44
C CYS A 78 -20.45 7.95 -19.70
N ASP A 79 -19.95 8.58 -18.63
CA ASP A 79 -19.14 9.81 -18.66
C ASP A 79 -18.03 9.80 -17.58
N PRO A 80 -16.73 9.73 -17.95
CA PRO A 80 -15.60 9.81 -17.02
C PRO A 80 -15.45 11.17 -16.31
N ALA A 81 -16.19 12.20 -16.72
CA ALA A 81 -16.25 13.46 -15.97
C ALA A 81 -17.10 13.36 -14.69
N TRP A 82 -17.98 12.36 -14.59
CA TRP A 82 -18.92 12.16 -13.49
C TRP A 82 -19.00 10.67 -13.11
N PRO A 83 -17.89 10.06 -12.65
CA PRO A 83 -17.90 8.66 -12.24
C PRO A 83 -18.81 8.45 -11.03
N ILE A 84 -19.83 7.61 -11.20
CA ILE A 84 -20.72 7.19 -10.12
C ILE A 84 -20.22 5.83 -9.61
N GLU A 85 -19.83 5.75 -8.34
CA GLU A 85 -19.57 4.46 -7.70
C GLU A 85 -20.89 3.70 -7.53
N LEU A 86 -20.97 2.52 -8.13
CA LEU A 86 -22.13 1.63 -8.09
C LEU A 86 -21.98 0.56 -7.01
N ALA A 87 -20.74 0.08 -6.79
CA ALA A 87 -20.40 -0.89 -5.74
C ALA A 87 -18.87 -0.92 -5.50
N GLN A 88 -18.47 -1.51 -4.37
CA GLN A 88 -17.08 -1.78 -4.04
C GLN A 88 -16.91 -3.13 -3.31
N SER A 89 -15.83 -3.84 -3.59
CA SER A 89 -15.51 -5.08 -2.89
C SER A 89 -14.96 -4.80 -1.48
N ARG A 90 -15.00 -5.81 -0.60
CA ARG A 90 -14.10 -5.83 0.56
C ARG A 90 -12.62 -5.86 0.09
N PRO A 91 -11.65 -5.44 0.93
CA PRO A 91 -10.24 -5.67 0.63
C PRO A 91 -9.96 -7.15 0.40
N LEU A 92 -9.28 -7.48 -0.70
CA LEU A 92 -8.88 -8.83 -1.05
C LEU A 92 -7.50 -9.16 -0.44
N GLY A 93 -7.12 -10.44 -0.47
CA GLY A 93 -5.83 -10.94 0.06
C GLY A 93 -4.57 -10.51 -0.71
N GLY A 94 -4.65 -9.50 -1.57
CA GLY A 94 -3.53 -8.90 -2.27
C GLY A 94 -3.95 -7.75 -3.18
N VAL A 95 -3.00 -6.90 -3.53
CA VAL A 95 -3.21 -5.79 -4.48
C VAL A 95 -3.63 -6.36 -5.84
N VAL A 96 -4.75 -5.88 -6.37
CA VAL A 96 -5.31 -6.35 -7.64
C VAL A 96 -4.37 -5.98 -8.81
N GLN A 97 -4.15 -6.92 -9.73
CA GLN A 97 -3.25 -6.79 -10.88
C GLN A 97 -3.98 -6.82 -12.23
N HIS A 98 -5.08 -7.56 -12.33
CA HIS A 98 -5.90 -7.66 -13.55
C HIS A 98 -7.33 -8.08 -13.21
N LEU A 99 -8.27 -7.71 -14.06
CA LEU A 99 -9.69 -8.08 -14.01
C LEU A 99 -10.07 -8.76 -15.32
N ALA A 100 -10.98 -9.72 -15.29
CA ALA A 100 -11.66 -10.25 -16.47
C ALA A 100 -13.13 -10.43 -16.13
N VAL A 101 -14.01 -9.73 -16.82
CA VAL A 101 -15.45 -9.68 -16.54
C VAL A 101 -16.20 -10.54 -17.56
N ARG A 102 -17.13 -11.36 -17.07
CA ARG A 102 -17.99 -12.20 -17.91
C ARG A 102 -19.32 -12.49 -17.21
N ASP A 103 -20.42 -12.28 -17.91
CA ASP A 103 -21.79 -12.61 -17.45
C ASP A 103 -22.14 -12.05 -16.06
N GLY A 104 -21.64 -10.85 -15.73
CA GLY A 104 -21.84 -10.23 -14.41
C GLY A 104 -21.02 -10.87 -13.28
N LEU A 105 -19.95 -11.60 -13.61
CA LEU A 105 -18.93 -12.06 -12.68
C LEU A 105 -17.59 -11.38 -13.01
N VAL A 106 -16.83 -11.02 -11.97
CA VAL A 106 -15.49 -10.42 -12.10
C VAL A 106 -14.45 -11.42 -11.59
N TYR A 107 -13.57 -11.87 -12.47
CA TYR A 107 -12.44 -12.72 -12.15
C TYR A 107 -11.23 -11.82 -11.89
N VAL A 108 -10.66 -11.92 -10.69
CA VAL A 108 -9.66 -10.98 -10.18
C VAL A 108 -8.33 -11.70 -9.98
N ALA A 109 -7.29 -11.25 -10.67
CA ALA A 109 -5.91 -11.61 -10.34
C ALA A 109 -5.47 -10.74 -9.15
N ALA A 110 -5.66 -11.26 -7.93
CA ALA A 110 -5.49 -10.52 -6.68
C ALA A 110 -4.05 -10.58 -6.12
N GLY A 111 -3.03 -10.61 -7.00
CA GLY A 111 -1.64 -10.71 -6.59
C GLY A 111 -1.36 -11.96 -5.74
N ARG A 112 -0.90 -11.76 -4.49
CA ARG A 112 -0.70 -12.85 -3.50
C ARG A 112 -2.00 -13.52 -3.05
N GLY A 113 -3.16 -12.88 -3.23
CA GLY A 113 -4.48 -13.45 -2.92
C GLY A 113 -4.96 -14.54 -3.88
N GLY A 114 -4.23 -14.79 -4.96
CA GLY A 114 -4.56 -15.79 -5.99
C GLY A 114 -5.63 -15.30 -6.97
N LEU A 115 -6.48 -16.23 -7.42
CA LEU A 115 -7.68 -15.92 -8.20
C LEU A 115 -8.86 -15.72 -7.24
N VAL A 116 -9.51 -14.55 -7.30
CA VAL A 116 -10.78 -14.29 -6.59
C VAL A 116 -11.90 -14.13 -7.62
N VAL A 117 -13.09 -14.62 -7.31
CA VAL A 117 -14.29 -14.44 -8.15
C VAL A 117 -15.32 -13.63 -7.37
N LEU A 118 -15.73 -12.50 -7.94
CA LEU A 118 -16.79 -11.62 -7.43
C LEU A 118 -18.05 -11.78 -8.28
N ASP A 119 -19.21 -11.84 -7.63
CA ASP A 119 -20.51 -11.58 -8.23
C ASP A 119 -20.70 -10.07 -8.34
N ALA A 120 -21.01 -9.55 -9.53
CA ALA A 120 -21.14 -8.12 -9.85
C ALA A 120 -22.55 -7.71 -10.30
N ARG A 121 -23.54 -8.60 -10.14
CA ARG A 121 -24.90 -8.36 -10.67
C ARG A 121 -25.67 -7.28 -9.91
N ALA A 122 -25.41 -7.13 -8.61
CA ALA A 122 -26.07 -6.15 -7.73
C ALA A 122 -25.13 -5.40 -6.77
N ASP A 123 -24.00 -6.00 -6.42
CA ASP A 123 -22.93 -5.51 -5.54
C ASP A 123 -21.63 -6.23 -5.97
N LEU A 124 -20.46 -6.01 -5.37
CA LEU A 124 -19.19 -6.72 -5.65
C LEU A 124 -18.85 -7.77 -4.57
N ARG A 125 -19.71 -8.79 -4.45
CA ARG A 125 -19.59 -9.82 -3.40
C ARG A 125 -18.66 -10.96 -3.83
N GLN A 126 -17.63 -11.26 -3.04
CA GLN A 126 -16.81 -12.45 -3.22
C GLN A 126 -17.64 -13.74 -3.11
N ILE A 127 -17.56 -14.60 -4.13
CA ILE A 127 -18.26 -15.89 -4.20
C ILE A 127 -17.33 -17.09 -4.24
N GLY A 128 -16.10 -16.92 -4.76
CA GLY A 128 -15.11 -17.97 -4.85
C GLY A 128 -13.69 -17.42 -4.73
N GLN A 129 -12.77 -18.28 -4.32
CA GLN A 129 -11.35 -17.98 -4.27
C GLN A 129 -10.52 -19.25 -4.45
N LEU A 130 -9.41 -19.13 -5.17
CA LEU A 130 -8.39 -20.15 -5.30
C LEU A 130 -7.03 -19.52 -5.02
N ALA A 131 -6.40 -19.92 -3.92
CA ALA A 131 -5.01 -19.58 -3.66
C ALA A 131 -4.12 -20.17 -4.76
N LEU A 132 -3.19 -19.37 -5.27
CA LEU A 132 -2.23 -19.77 -6.29
C LEU A 132 -0.82 -19.60 -5.74
N GLU A 133 0.10 -20.43 -6.23
CA GLU A 133 1.53 -20.20 -6.02
C GLU A 133 1.95 -18.94 -6.79
N GLY A 134 2.92 -18.18 -6.26
CA GLY A 134 3.41 -16.95 -6.90
C GLY A 134 2.52 -15.73 -6.69
N VAL A 135 2.41 -14.89 -7.72
CA VAL A 135 1.66 -13.61 -7.68
C VAL A 135 0.81 -13.53 -8.94
N ALA A 136 -0.51 -13.65 -8.80
CA ALA A 136 -1.46 -13.57 -9.90
C ALA A 136 -1.41 -12.17 -10.54
N ALA A 137 -0.91 -12.10 -11.78
CA ALA A 137 -0.61 -10.88 -12.52
C ALA A 137 -1.59 -10.60 -13.66
N LYS A 138 -2.10 -11.64 -14.33
CA LYS A 138 -3.13 -11.54 -15.38
C LYS A 138 -4.08 -12.72 -15.32
N VAL A 139 -5.35 -12.50 -15.64
CA VAL A 139 -6.36 -13.53 -15.86
C VAL A 139 -7.00 -13.33 -17.24
N VAL A 140 -7.13 -14.39 -18.03
CA VAL A 140 -7.89 -14.42 -19.29
C VAL A 140 -8.87 -15.58 -19.26
N LEU A 141 -10.07 -15.36 -19.79
CA LEU A 141 -11.16 -16.33 -19.79
C LEU A 141 -11.36 -16.90 -21.20
N GLN A 142 -11.50 -18.22 -21.31
CA GLN A 142 -12.03 -18.87 -22.52
C GLN A 142 -12.88 -20.08 -22.09
N ASP A 143 -14.09 -20.19 -22.64
CA ASP A 143 -15.04 -21.27 -22.33
C ASP A 143 -15.23 -21.43 -20.81
N ARG A 144 -15.06 -22.64 -20.27
CA ARG A 144 -15.15 -22.94 -18.83
C ARG A 144 -13.87 -22.63 -18.04
N TYR A 145 -12.83 -22.08 -18.66
CA TYR A 145 -11.49 -21.96 -18.07
C TYR A 145 -11.07 -20.51 -17.83
N ALA A 146 -10.31 -20.32 -16.75
CA ALA A 146 -9.52 -19.13 -16.47
C ALA A 146 -8.03 -19.50 -16.54
N TYR A 147 -7.28 -18.73 -17.32
CA TYR A 147 -5.83 -18.86 -17.51
C TYR A 147 -5.15 -17.73 -16.76
N VAL A 148 -4.32 -18.07 -15.77
CA VAL A 148 -3.70 -17.09 -14.88
C VAL A 148 -2.19 -17.10 -15.04
N ALA A 149 -1.62 -15.94 -15.40
CA ALA A 149 -0.18 -15.70 -15.32
C ALA A 149 0.16 -15.36 -13.85
N ALA A 150 0.96 -16.20 -13.19
CA ALA A 150 1.27 -16.11 -11.76
C ALA A 150 2.73 -15.70 -11.48
N GLY A 151 3.36 -14.96 -12.40
CA GLY A 151 4.75 -14.52 -12.28
C GLY A 151 5.70 -15.71 -12.23
N ALA A 152 6.46 -15.84 -11.15
CA ALA A 152 7.44 -16.91 -10.97
C ALA A 152 6.84 -18.33 -10.94
N ALA A 153 5.55 -18.48 -10.62
CA ALA A 153 4.84 -19.76 -10.64
C ALA A 153 4.26 -20.13 -12.03
N GLY A 154 4.48 -19.28 -13.03
CA GLY A 154 4.10 -19.54 -14.42
C GLY A 154 2.61 -19.46 -14.72
N MET A 155 2.17 -20.16 -15.77
CA MET A 155 0.77 -20.18 -16.18
C MET A 155 0.00 -21.31 -15.48
N SER A 156 -1.08 -20.96 -14.79
CA SER A 156 -2.05 -21.90 -14.23
C SER A 156 -3.32 -21.96 -15.09
N VAL A 157 -3.87 -23.16 -15.26
CA VAL A 157 -5.18 -23.39 -15.90
C VAL A 157 -6.18 -23.80 -14.83
N ILE A 158 -7.29 -23.08 -14.77
CA ILE A 158 -8.28 -23.17 -13.69
C ILE A 158 -9.65 -23.41 -14.31
N ASP A 159 -10.35 -24.44 -13.84
CA ASP A 159 -11.74 -24.73 -14.15
C ASP A 159 -12.64 -23.82 -13.32
N VAL A 160 -13.45 -23.02 -14.01
CA VAL A 160 -14.38 -22.03 -13.44
C VAL A 160 -15.83 -22.29 -13.85
N GLN A 161 -16.17 -23.54 -14.20
CA GLN A 161 -17.57 -23.93 -14.44
C GLN A 161 -18.45 -23.67 -13.20
N ASP A 162 -17.91 -23.93 -12.00
CA ASP A 162 -18.46 -23.42 -10.75
C ASP A 162 -17.63 -22.20 -10.31
N PRO A 163 -18.17 -20.97 -10.41
CA PRO A 163 -17.45 -19.76 -10.02
C PRO A 163 -17.31 -19.60 -8.50
N ALA A 164 -18.07 -20.36 -7.68
CA ALA A 164 -17.89 -20.39 -6.24
C ALA A 164 -16.78 -21.37 -5.81
N GLY A 165 -16.54 -22.41 -6.61
CA GLY A 165 -15.51 -23.43 -6.41
C GLY A 165 -14.45 -23.51 -7.52
N PRO A 166 -13.73 -22.42 -7.85
CA PRO A 166 -12.69 -22.42 -8.88
C PRO A 166 -11.59 -23.44 -8.55
N ARG A 167 -11.23 -24.29 -9.51
CA ARG A 167 -10.34 -25.45 -9.29
C ARG A 167 -9.16 -25.45 -10.24
N LEU A 168 -7.94 -25.49 -9.71
CA LEU A 168 -6.73 -25.71 -10.52
C LEU A 168 -6.81 -27.08 -11.22
N ILE A 169 -6.54 -27.12 -12.53
CA ILE A 169 -6.53 -28.37 -13.31
C ILE A 169 -5.20 -28.68 -13.96
N GLY A 170 -4.40 -27.65 -14.29
CA GLY A 170 -3.13 -27.81 -14.98
C GLY A 170 -2.20 -26.62 -14.73
N ARG A 171 -0.91 -26.83 -14.97
CA ARG A 171 0.13 -25.80 -14.91
C ARG A 171 1.09 -25.99 -16.07
N PHE A 172 1.55 -24.89 -16.66
CA PHE A 172 2.60 -24.92 -17.67
C PHE A 172 3.97 -24.94 -17.00
N VAL A 173 4.73 -26.01 -17.24
CA VAL A 173 6.07 -26.26 -16.71
C VAL A 173 7.03 -26.62 -17.84
N ASP A 174 8.34 -26.49 -17.59
CA ASP A 174 9.36 -26.91 -18.54
C ASP A 174 9.56 -28.45 -18.52
N ALA A 175 10.45 -28.95 -19.38
CA ALA A 175 10.75 -30.38 -19.49
C ALA A 175 11.38 -31.02 -18.23
N ARG A 176 11.73 -30.23 -17.21
CA ARG A 176 12.21 -30.69 -15.89
C ARG A 176 11.11 -30.65 -14.83
N GLY A 177 9.96 -30.07 -15.15
CA GLY A 177 8.86 -29.82 -14.20
C GLY A 177 8.97 -28.46 -13.48
N ASP A 178 9.92 -27.60 -13.86
CA ASP A 178 10.07 -26.27 -13.27
C ASP A 178 9.03 -25.30 -13.84
N ALA A 179 8.51 -24.39 -13.01
CA ALA A 179 7.57 -23.36 -13.46
C ALA A 179 8.23 -22.39 -14.46
N VAL A 180 7.55 -22.14 -15.58
CA VAL A 180 8.02 -21.19 -16.60
C VAL A 180 7.38 -19.82 -16.36
N ILE A 181 8.19 -18.83 -15.99
CA ILE A 181 7.74 -17.48 -15.59
C ILE A 181 6.71 -16.91 -16.58
N ALA A 182 5.53 -16.52 -16.11
CA ALA A 182 4.49 -15.93 -16.95
C ALA A 182 4.16 -14.51 -16.47
N THR A 183 4.42 -13.50 -17.31
CA THR A 183 4.14 -12.08 -17.00
C THR A 183 2.94 -11.51 -17.75
N ASP A 184 2.61 -12.11 -18.89
CA ASP A 184 1.44 -11.77 -19.70
C ASP A 184 1.02 -13.03 -20.49
N LEU A 185 -0.25 -13.11 -20.87
CA LEU A 185 -0.78 -14.15 -21.76
C LEU A 185 -2.01 -13.68 -22.54
N ALA A 186 -2.26 -14.32 -23.67
CA ALA A 186 -3.52 -14.26 -24.41
C ALA A 186 -3.88 -15.66 -24.91
N ILE A 187 -5.17 -15.92 -25.17
CA ILE A 187 -5.66 -17.23 -25.62
C ILE A 187 -6.34 -17.05 -26.98
N ALA A 188 -6.17 -18.02 -27.88
CA ALA A 188 -6.98 -18.13 -29.08
C ALA A 188 -7.13 -19.60 -29.49
N GLY A 189 -8.38 -20.08 -29.51
CA GLY A 189 -8.69 -21.46 -29.85
C GLY A 189 -8.01 -22.44 -28.89
N SER A 190 -7.22 -23.35 -29.45
CA SER A 190 -6.52 -24.41 -28.72
C SER A 190 -5.15 -24.01 -28.13
N PHE A 191 -4.79 -22.71 -28.16
CA PHE A 191 -3.46 -22.25 -27.73
C PHE A 191 -3.48 -21.06 -26.77
N ALA A 192 -2.56 -21.09 -25.80
CA ALA A 192 -2.11 -19.90 -25.07
C ALA A 192 -0.85 -19.33 -25.72
N TYR A 193 -0.73 -18.00 -25.70
CA TYR A 193 0.44 -17.24 -26.10
C TYR A 193 1.02 -16.60 -24.85
N VAL A 194 2.07 -17.20 -24.28
CA VAL A 194 2.60 -16.89 -22.94
C VAL A 194 3.91 -16.12 -23.04
N VAL A 195 4.03 -15.03 -22.27
CA VAL A 195 5.23 -14.18 -22.21
C VAL A 195 6.10 -14.56 -21.00
N SER A 196 7.33 -15.01 -21.28
CA SER A 196 8.34 -15.49 -20.31
C SER A 196 9.72 -14.85 -20.54
N ARG A 197 9.73 -13.54 -20.88
CA ARG A 197 10.75 -12.82 -21.67
C ARG A 197 10.64 -13.07 -23.16
N ASN A 198 10.55 -14.32 -23.59
CA ASN A 198 10.21 -14.72 -24.96
C ASN A 198 8.68 -14.86 -25.13
N LEU A 199 8.20 -15.07 -26.37
CA LEU A 199 6.81 -15.48 -26.61
C LEU A 199 6.76 -16.97 -26.93
N MET A 200 5.93 -17.72 -26.20
CA MET A 200 5.71 -19.14 -26.40
C MET A 200 4.26 -19.43 -26.79
N GLN A 201 4.07 -20.32 -27.76
CA GLN A 201 2.78 -20.94 -28.05
C GLN A 201 2.71 -22.24 -27.22
N VAL A 202 1.71 -22.33 -26.35
CA VAL A 202 1.44 -23.45 -25.45
C VAL A 202 0.13 -24.12 -25.86
N ASP A 203 0.17 -25.43 -26.07
CA ASP A 203 -0.96 -26.27 -26.44
C ASP A 203 -1.91 -26.46 -25.25
N LEU A 204 -3.22 -26.29 -25.47
CA LEU A 204 -4.28 -26.41 -24.48
C LEU A 204 -5.29 -27.52 -24.82
N ARG A 205 -5.00 -28.40 -25.79
CA ARG A 205 -5.92 -29.49 -26.17
C ARG A 205 -6.17 -30.49 -25.03
N ASP A 206 -5.20 -30.66 -24.13
CA ASP A 206 -5.42 -31.19 -22.78
C ASP A 206 -5.18 -30.05 -21.76
N PRO A 207 -6.23 -29.37 -21.27
CA PRO A 207 -6.10 -28.29 -20.29
C PRO A 207 -5.47 -28.71 -18.95
N ALA A 208 -5.43 -30.01 -18.64
CA ALA A 208 -4.73 -30.53 -17.47
C ALA A 208 -3.22 -30.72 -17.71
N LYS A 209 -2.77 -30.71 -18.98
CA LYS A 209 -1.35 -30.84 -19.39
C LYS A 209 -0.99 -29.82 -20.48
N PRO A 210 -0.83 -28.53 -20.13
CA PRO A 210 -0.34 -27.53 -21.08
C PRO A 210 1.09 -27.85 -21.51
N GLU A 211 1.34 -27.97 -22.82
CA GLU A 211 2.66 -28.35 -23.36
C GLU A 211 3.21 -27.27 -24.31
N LEU A 212 4.54 -27.07 -24.33
CA LEU A 212 5.18 -26.10 -25.22
C LEU A 212 5.11 -26.58 -26.68
N ALA A 213 4.27 -25.95 -27.50
CA ALA A 213 4.21 -26.25 -28.92
C ALA A 213 5.41 -25.65 -29.69
N ARG A 214 5.76 -24.38 -29.42
CA ARG A 214 6.92 -23.69 -30.00
C ARG A 214 7.21 -22.34 -29.33
N LYS A 215 8.42 -21.82 -29.53
CA LYS A 215 8.75 -20.40 -29.36
C LYS A 215 8.34 -19.62 -30.62
N ILE A 216 7.75 -18.44 -30.46
CA ILE A 216 7.31 -17.54 -31.55
C ILE A 216 8.28 -16.35 -31.70
N GLU A 217 8.67 -15.74 -30.58
CA GLU A 217 9.58 -14.58 -30.54
C GLU A 217 10.68 -14.80 -29.51
N ASP A 218 11.86 -14.22 -29.74
CA ASP A 218 12.95 -14.20 -28.74
C ASP A 218 12.71 -13.20 -27.61
N TRP A 219 11.97 -12.11 -27.88
CA TRP A 219 11.52 -11.18 -26.86
C TRP A 219 10.06 -10.74 -27.07
N ALA A 220 9.27 -10.68 -26.01
CA ALA A 220 7.96 -10.02 -25.96
C ALA A 220 7.76 -9.32 -24.62
N ASP A 221 7.09 -8.16 -24.62
CA ASP A 221 6.71 -7.42 -23.41
C ASP A 221 5.19 -7.50 -23.15
N ALA A 222 4.35 -7.59 -24.20
CA ALA A 222 2.89 -7.74 -24.07
C ALA A 222 2.25 -8.49 -25.24
N VAL A 223 1.06 -9.07 -25.01
CA VAL A 223 0.33 -9.89 -25.99
C VAL A 223 -1.21 -9.74 -25.86
N ALA A 224 -1.90 -9.71 -27.00
CA ALA A 224 -3.37 -9.66 -27.08
C ALA A 224 -3.88 -10.44 -28.31
N THR A 225 -5.12 -10.94 -28.28
CA THR A 225 -5.74 -11.71 -29.37
C THR A 225 -7.14 -11.19 -29.68
N GLU A 226 -7.49 -11.15 -30.97
CA GLU A 226 -8.84 -10.83 -31.46
C GLU A 226 -9.14 -11.71 -32.68
N GLY A 227 -10.18 -12.53 -32.61
CA GLY A 227 -10.52 -13.48 -33.67
C GLY A 227 -9.34 -14.41 -34.02
N ASP A 228 -8.93 -14.40 -35.29
CA ASP A 228 -7.81 -15.17 -35.84
C ASP A 228 -6.48 -14.40 -35.83
N ARG A 229 -6.35 -13.35 -35.00
CA ARG A 229 -5.17 -12.47 -34.95
C ARG A 229 -4.52 -12.47 -33.59
N LEU A 230 -3.19 -12.52 -33.62
CA LEU A 230 -2.31 -12.35 -32.46
C LEU A 230 -1.53 -11.05 -32.62
N TYR A 231 -1.70 -10.13 -31.67
CA TYR A 231 -0.96 -8.89 -31.57
C TYR A 231 0.14 -9.05 -30.52
N VAL A 232 1.38 -8.75 -30.90
CA VAL A 232 2.57 -8.90 -30.04
C VAL A 232 3.33 -7.59 -29.99
N ALA A 233 3.66 -7.13 -28.79
CA ALA A 233 4.52 -5.99 -28.59
C ALA A 233 5.88 -6.44 -28.05
N THR A 234 6.96 -6.06 -28.74
CA THR A 234 8.33 -6.52 -28.46
C THR A 234 9.28 -5.34 -28.39
N SER A 235 10.17 -5.25 -27.39
CA SER A 235 11.16 -4.16 -27.32
C SER A 235 12.61 -4.65 -27.50
N GLU A 236 13.28 -4.20 -28.56
CA GLU A 236 14.71 -4.41 -28.79
C GLU A 236 15.54 -3.38 -27.99
N GLN A 237 16.74 -3.73 -27.52
CA GLN A 237 17.68 -2.76 -26.95
C GLN A 237 18.75 -2.39 -28.00
N ARG A 238 18.84 -1.11 -28.37
CA ARG A 238 19.81 -0.61 -29.34
C ARG A 238 21.09 -0.12 -28.67
N ALA A 239 22.15 0.05 -29.47
CA ALA A 239 23.41 0.66 -29.01
C ALA A 239 23.13 2.08 -28.45
N GLY A 240 23.54 2.31 -27.20
CA GLY A 240 23.15 3.50 -26.42
C GLY A 240 22.20 3.19 -25.24
N GLY A 241 21.61 2.00 -25.20
CA GLY A 241 20.80 1.51 -24.07
C GLY A 241 19.30 1.80 -24.19
N GLU A 242 18.90 2.65 -25.13
CA GLU A 242 17.51 2.91 -25.50
C GLU A 242 16.80 1.63 -25.97
N ARG A 243 15.53 1.46 -25.57
CA ARG A 243 14.70 0.32 -26.00
C ARG A 243 13.61 0.80 -26.96
N PHE A 244 13.53 0.16 -28.11
CA PHE A 244 12.60 0.49 -29.19
C PHE A 244 11.55 -0.61 -29.33
N GLY A 245 10.28 -0.24 -29.20
CA GLY A 245 9.14 -1.15 -29.36
C GLY A 245 8.77 -1.38 -30.82
N HIS A 246 8.34 -2.60 -31.10
CA HIS A 246 7.64 -2.98 -32.32
C HIS A 246 6.27 -3.56 -31.97
N LEU A 247 5.26 -3.24 -32.80
CA LEU A 247 3.98 -3.93 -32.81
C LEU A 247 3.96 -4.89 -34.02
N ARG A 248 3.67 -6.16 -33.76
CA ARG A 248 3.56 -7.22 -34.74
C ARG A 248 2.18 -7.86 -34.72
N VAL A 249 1.71 -8.27 -35.90
CA VAL A 249 0.45 -9.00 -36.06
C VAL A 249 0.74 -10.33 -36.73
N TYR A 250 0.21 -11.41 -36.16
CA TYR A 250 0.31 -12.77 -36.69
C TYR A 250 -1.07 -13.34 -37.02
N ASP A 251 -1.09 -14.11 -38.09
CA ASP A 251 -2.20 -14.93 -38.57
C ASP A 251 -2.28 -16.24 -37.77
N LEU A 252 -3.45 -16.51 -37.21
CA LEU A 252 -3.82 -17.73 -36.47
C LEU A 252 -4.85 -18.60 -37.20
N SER A 253 -5.26 -18.23 -38.42
CA SER A 253 -6.42 -18.82 -39.13
C SER A 253 -6.32 -20.32 -39.42
N VAL A 254 -5.12 -20.90 -39.34
CA VAL A 254 -4.87 -22.33 -39.54
C VAL A 254 -4.29 -22.95 -38.27
N ASP A 255 -5.17 -23.58 -37.48
CA ASP A 255 -4.79 -24.39 -36.31
C ASP A 255 -3.67 -25.39 -36.68
N GLN A 256 -2.76 -25.61 -35.75
CA GLN A 256 -1.52 -26.39 -35.83
C GLN A 256 -0.39 -25.86 -36.75
N ARG A 257 -0.59 -24.82 -37.57
CA ARG A 257 0.53 -24.17 -38.29
C ARG A 257 1.29 -23.20 -37.38
N PRO A 258 2.57 -22.89 -37.68
CA PRO A 258 3.26 -21.78 -37.01
C PRO A 258 2.52 -20.47 -37.33
N PRO A 259 2.22 -19.62 -36.33
CA PRO A 259 1.68 -18.29 -36.54
C PRO A 259 2.51 -17.51 -37.58
N ARG A 260 1.85 -16.99 -38.62
CA ARG A 260 2.52 -16.32 -39.75
C ARG A 260 2.50 -14.82 -39.52
N LEU A 261 3.67 -14.18 -39.49
CA LEU A 261 3.79 -12.73 -39.40
C LEU A 261 3.11 -12.06 -40.60
N LEU A 262 2.12 -11.19 -40.34
CA LEU A 262 1.38 -10.40 -41.32
C LEU A 262 1.95 -8.99 -41.47
N ALA A 263 2.27 -8.35 -40.33
CA ALA A 263 2.77 -6.99 -40.28
C ALA A 263 3.69 -6.78 -39.08
N SER A 264 4.67 -5.88 -39.22
CA SER A 264 5.55 -5.42 -38.16
C SER A 264 5.81 -3.92 -38.38
N VAL A 265 5.59 -3.10 -37.35
CA VAL A 265 5.85 -1.66 -37.39
C VAL A 265 6.71 -1.26 -36.18
N GLU A 266 7.63 -0.31 -36.37
CA GLU A 266 8.35 0.32 -35.26
C GLU A 266 7.46 1.38 -34.60
N VAL A 267 7.37 1.33 -33.28
CA VAL A 267 6.51 2.18 -32.44
C VAL A 267 7.32 3.28 -31.74
N GLY A 268 8.61 3.02 -31.52
CA GLY A 268 9.58 4.00 -31.03
C GLY A 268 9.92 3.85 -29.55
N ASP A 269 8.93 3.84 -28.66
CA ASP A 269 9.13 3.65 -27.22
C ASP A 269 8.87 2.21 -26.74
N ARG A 270 9.13 1.92 -25.46
CA ARG A 270 9.08 0.54 -24.93
C ARG A 270 7.62 0.08 -24.79
N ALA A 271 7.32 -1.09 -25.33
CA ALA A 271 6.04 -1.77 -25.13
C ALA A 271 5.79 -2.15 -23.65
N ARG A 272 4.57 -1.92 -23.15
CA ARG A 272 4.10 -2.37 -21.82
C ARG A 272 2.79 -3.15 -21.82
N ARG A 273 1.80 -2.68 -22.59
CA ARG A 273 0.47 -3.30 -22.68
C ARG A 273 -0.11 -3.20 -24.08
N LEU A 274 -0.93 -4.20 -24.39
CA LEU A 274 -1.82 -4.24 -25.54
C LEU A 274 -3.24 -4.49 -25.05
N ALA A 275 -4.19 -3.77 -25.62
CA ALA A 275 -5.59 -4.19 -25.68
C ALA A 275 -6.05 -4.16 -27.13
N VAL A 276 -7.10 -4.92 -27.44
CA VAL A 276 -7.67 -5.03 -28.79
C VAL A 276 -9.19 -5.02 -28.70
N ALA A 277 -9.84 -4.28 -29.60
CA ALA A 277 -11.29 -4.28 -29.77
C ALA A 277 -11.67 -3.66 -31.13
N ASP A 278 -12.74 -4.17 -31.73
CA ASP A 278 -13.30 -3.72 -33.01
C ASP A 278 -12.26 -3.58 -34.14
N GLY A 279 -11.28 -4.49 -34.20
CA GLY A 279 -10.21 -4.45 -35.20
C GLY A 279 -9.12 -3.41 -34.94
N LEU A 280 -9.14 -2.75 -33.78
CA LEU A 280 -8.15 -1.78 -33.32
C LEU A 280 -7.23 -2.41 -32.27
N ALA A 281 -5.94 -2.06 -32.32
CA ALA A 281 -4.96 -2.40 -31.29
C ALA A 281 -4.46 -1.13 -30.59
N PHE A 282 -4.56 -1.11 -29.27
CA PHE A 282 -4.11 -0.02 -28.41
C PHE A 282 -2.78 -0.41 -27.76
N HIS A 283 -1.70 0.24 -28.16
CA HIS A 283 -0.35 -0.01 -27.65
C HIS A 283 0.05 1.04 -26.61
N GLN A 284 0.21 0.61 -25.36
CA GLN A 284 0.84 1.42 -24.32
C GLN A 284 2.36 1.36 -24.45
N GLY A 285 2.94 2.52 -24.73
CA GLY A 285 4.38 2.76 -24.72
C GLY A 285 4.89 3.23 -23.34
N THR A 286 6.02 3.94 -23.34
CA THR A 286 6.55 4.65 -22.17
C THR A 286 5.82 5.98 -21.92
N SER A 287 5.31 6.62 -22.98
CA SER A 287 4.87 8.03 -22.95
C SER A 287 3.45 8.28 -23.48
N ARG A 288 2.82 7.26 -24.07
CA ARG A 288 1.60 7.39 -24.85
C ARG A 288 0.90 6.04 -25.04
N VAL A 289 -0.42 6.09 -25.22
CA VAL A 289 -1.15 5.03 -25.94
C VAL A 289 -1.21 5.42 -27.42
N ILE A 290 -0.90 4.48 -28.31
CA ILE A 290 -1.06 4.63 -29.76
C ILE A 290 -2.15 3.66 -30.23
N ALA A 291 -3.13 4.16 -30.98
CA ALA A 291 -4.15 3.37 -31.63
C ALA A 291 -3.74 2.97 -33.05
N TRP A 292 -3.86 1.69 -33.36
CA TRP A 292 -3.50 1.09 -34.64
C TRP A 292 -4.70 0.35 -35.24
N ARG A 293 -4.81 0.37 -36.58
CA ARG A 293 -5.70 -0.53 -37.33
C ARG A 293 -4.86 -1.49 -38.14
N PHE A 294 -5.20 -2.78 -38.14
CA PHE A 294 -4.64 -3.74 -39.09
C PHE A 294 -5.65 -4.08 -40.18
N SER A 295 -5.27 -3.89 -41.44
CA SER A 295 -6.09 -4.25 -42.60
C SER A 295 -5.23 -4.79 -43.74
N GLU A 296 -5.70 -5.82 -44.45
CA GLU A 296 -5.02 -6.35 -45.62
C GLU A 296 -5.51 -5.65 -46.91
N PRO A 297 -4.62 -5.33 -47.87
CA PRO A 297 -3.16 -5.53 -47.87
C PRO A 297 -2.36 -4.36 -47.25
N ARG A 298 -3.01 -3.39 -46.59
CA ARG A 298 -2.38 -2.12 -46.15
C ARG A 298 -1.41 -2.26 -44.97
N GLY A 299 -1.50 -3.34 -44.19
CA GLY A 299 -0.69 -3.53 -42.99
C GLY A 299 -1.25 -2.78 -41.77
N LEU A 300 -0.34 -2.28 -40.92
CA LEU A 300 -0.65 -1.49 -39.73
C LEU A 300 -0.69 0.01 -40.03
N GLU A 301 -1.84 0.63 -39.78
CA GLU A 301 -2.08 2.07 -39.91
C GLU A 301 -2.16 2.71 -38.51
N ARG A 302 -1.34 3.74 -38.24
CA ARG A 302 -1.47 4.55 -37.01
C ARG A 302 -2.67 5.49 -37.15
N LEU A 303 -3.65 5.35 -36.28
CA LEU A 303 -4.83 6.23 -36.25
C LEU A 303 -4.60 7.48 -35.40
N GLY A 304 -3.78 7.36 -34.35
CA GLY A 304 -3.35 8.48 -33.52
C GLY A 304 -2.77 8.03 -32.18
N ALA A 305 -2.47 8.98 -31.30
CA ALA A 305 -1.97 8.74 -29.95
C ALA A 305 -2.45 9.79 -28.95
N VAL A 306 -2.57 9.34 -27.71
CA VAL A 306 -2.84 10.15 -26.52
C VAL A 306 -1.63 10.07 -25.58
N ALA A 307 -1.16 11.21 -25.06
CA ALA A 307 -0.08 11.22 -24.07
C ALA A 307 -0.55 10.54 -22.77
N SER A 308 0.27 9.65 -22.21
CA SER A 308 -0.10 8.83 -21.05
C SER A 308 1.07 8.72 -20.09
N PRO A 309 0.84 8.60 -18.77
CA PRO A 309 1.92 8.30 -17.86
C PRO A 309 2.45 6.88 -18.10
N ASP A 310 3.73 6.66 -17.86
CA ASP A 310 4.43 5.37 -17.97
C ASP A 310 3.84 4.29 -17.02
N SER A 311 3.10 4.73 -16.01
CA SER A 311 2.41 3.93 -15.00
C SER A 311 1.10 3.28 -15.47
N VAL A 312 0.72 3.36 -16.75
CA VAL A 312 -0.40 2.57 -17.30
C VAL A 312 -0.04 1.09 -17.30
N LEU A 313 -0.67 0.35 -16.38
CA LEU A 313 -0.45 -1.07 -16.11
C LEU A 313 -1.49 -1.98 -16.75
N ASN A 314 -2.69 -1.47 -17.07
CA ASN A 314 -3.68 -2.10 -17.96
C ASN A 314 -4.52 -0.99 -18.60
N LEU A 315 -5.18 -1.31 -19.71
CA LEU A 315 -6.08 -0.42 -20.43
C LEU A 315 -7.15 -1.24 -21.14
N ASP A 316 -8.34 -0.68 -21.27
CA ASP A 316 -9.48 -1.38 -21.85
C ASP A 316 -10.45 -0.41 -22.58
N PRO A 317 -10.84 -0.69 -23.84
CA PRO A 317 -11.74 0.16 -24.61
C PRO A 317 -13.23 -0.17 -24.37
N GLY A 318 -13.98 0.78 -23.80
CA GLY A 318 -15.46 0.73 -23.76
C GLY A 318 -16.11 1.45 -24.95
N ASP A 319 -17.43 1.69 -24.91
CA ASP A 319 -18.20 2.29 -26.04
C ASP A 319 -17.58 3.55 -26.68
N ARG A 320 -17.05 4.47 -25.85
CA ARG A 320 -16.57 5.81 -26.29
C ARG A 320 -15.21 6.21 -25.70
N TRP A 321 -14.81 5.50 -24.65
CA TRP A 321 -13.74 5.85 -23.74
C TRP A 321 -12.75 4.70 -23.63
N LEU A 322 -11.48 5.01 -23.84
CA LEU A 322 -10.38 4.12 -23.51
C LEU A 322 -10.07 4.37 -22.05
N TRP A 323 -10.29 3.37 -21.22
CA TRP A 323 -9.98 3.42 -19.79
C TRP A 323 -8.56 2.95 -19.57
N LEU A 324 -7.82 3.60 -18.68
CA LEU A 324 -6.44 3.27 -18.40
C LEU A 324 -6.25 3.18 -16.89
N ALA A 325 -5.85 2.01 -16.43
CA ALA A 325 -5.43 1.77 -15.06
C ALA A 325 -3.99 2.26 -14.91
N ALA A 326 -3.83 3.49 -14.46
CA ALA A 326 -2.56 4.23 -14.47
C ALA A 326 -1.72 4.04 -13.19
N GLY A 327 -1.91 2.92 -12.49
CA GLY A 327 -1.17 2.58 -11.27
C GLY A 327 -1.29 3.71 -10.24
N PRO A 328 -0.18 4.32 -9.81
CA PRO A 328 -0.20 5.51 -8.97
C PRO A 328 -0.90 6.74 -9.53
N SER A 329 -1.06 6.88 -10.85
CA SER A 329 -1.90 7.93 -11.44
C SER A 329 -3.40 7.65 -11.29
N GLY A 330 -3.83 6.52 -10.71
CA GLY A 330 -5.24 6.20 -10.53
C GLY A 330 -5.94 5.81 -11.83
N LEU A 331 -7.26 6.03 -11.92
CA LEU A 331 -8.03 5.76 -13.15
C LEU A 331 -7.98 6.98 -14.08
N ARG A 332 -7.68 6.71 -15.36
CA ARG A 332 -7.69 7.69 -16.45
C ARG A 332 -8.66 7.27 -17.55
N ALA A 333 -9.16 8.24 -18.31
CA ALA A 333 -9.92 7.98 -19.52
C ALA A 333 -9.51 8.91 -20.67
N ALA A 334 -9.42 8.37 -21.89
CA ALA A 334 -9.26 9.11 -23.14
C ALA A 334 -10.50 8.93 -24.01
N ARG A 335 -10.98 9.98 -24.69
CA ARG A 335 -11.97 9.79 -25.75
C ARG A 335 -11.27 9.18 -26.96
N PHE A 336 -11.64 7.97 -27.34
CA PHE A 336 -11.09 7.31 -28.54
C PHE A 336 -12.12 7.14 -29.67
N TYR A 337 -13.42 7.30 -29.40
CA TYR A 337 -14.45 7.23 -30.44
C TYR A 337 -15.02 8.61 -30.81
N PRO A 338 -15.17 8.95 -32.11
CA PRO A 338 -14.67 8.18 -33.26
C PRO A 338 -13.13 8.21 -33.36
N TRP A 339 -12.57 7.17 -33.96
CA TRP A 339 -11.14 6.82 -33.95
C TRP A 339 -10.22 7.78 -34.72
N ASP A 340 -10.79 8.68 -35.52
CA ASP A 340 -10.12 9.80 -36.18
C ASP A 340 -9.77 10.95 -35.21
N ARG A 341 -10.23 10.90 -33.95
CA ARG A 341 -10.12 12.01 -32.98
C ARG A 341 -9.24 11.75 -31.77
N ILE A 342 -8.53 10.62 -31.69
CA ILE A 342 -7.68 10.31 -30.53
C ILE A 342 -6.41 11.20 -30.46
N GLU A 343 -5.89 11.65 -31.61
CA GLU A 343 -4.69 12.50 -31.66
C GLU A 343 -4.91 13.82 -30.90
N GLY A 344 -4.03 14.12 -29.95
CA GLY A 344 -4.07 15.37 -29.20
C GLY A 344 -5.17 15.47 -28.14
N GLN A 345 -5.91 14.40 -27.85
CA GLN A 345 -6.78 14.36 -26.67
C GLN A 345 -5.95 14.46 -25.38
N ALA A 346 -6.52 15.05 -24.34
CA ALA A 346 -5.97 14.99 -22.99
C ALA A 346 -6.58 13.79 -22.24
N LEU A 347 -5.76 13.10 -21.43
CA LEU A 347 -6.29 12.16 -20.45
C LEU A 347 -7.07 12.90 -19.38
N ARG A 348 -8.27 12.39 -19.09
CA ARG A 348 -9.09 12.82 -17.96
C ARG A 348 -8.70 12.02 -16.72
N GLU A 349 -8.53 12.72 -15.61
CA GLU A 349 -8.54 12.10 -14.28
C GLU A 349 -9.98 11.67 -13.97
N VAL A 350 -10.17 10.39 -13.69
CA VAL A 350 -11.48 9.83 -13.28
C VAL A 350 -11.46 9.54 -11.78
N TRP A 351 -10.39 8.90 -11.31
CA TRP A 351 -10.21 8.58 -9.90
C TRP A 351 -8.77 8.87 -9.51
N THR A 352 -8.57 9.75 -8.53
CA THR A 352 -7.26 10.02 -7.95
C THR A 352 -6.88 8.88 -7.00
N SER A 353 -5.65 8.36 -7.10
CA SER A 353 -5.15 7.39 -6.13
C SER A 353 -4.63 8.08 -4.85
N LEU A 354 -4.38 7.30 -3.81
CA LEU A 354 -3.50 7.63 -2.68
C LEU A 354 -2.38 6.57 -2.69
N PRO A 355 -1.31 6.76 -3.48
CA PRO A 355 -0.44 5.66 -3.90
C PRO A 355 0.74 5.40 -2.98
N ALA A 356 1.08 6.33 -2.09
CA ALA A 356 2.18 6.20 -1.14
C ALA A 356 1.90 6.99 0.15
N PRO A 357 0.86 6.63 0.93
CA PRO A 357 0.67 7.22 2.25
C PRO A 357 1.81 6.76 3.18
N GLU A 358 2.55 7.71 3.73
CA GLU A 358 3.68 7.45 4.61
C GLU A 358 3.39 7.83 6.07
N ARG A 359 2.54 8.83 6.32
CA ARG A 359 2.16 9.29 7.67
C ARG A 359 0.67 9.64 7.75
N VAL A 360 0.07 9.49 8.94
CA VAL A 360 -1.30 9.91 9.25
C VAL A 360 -1.37 10.53 10.65
N ILE A 361 -2.13 11.61 10.82
CA ILE A 361 -2.39 12.27 12.11
C ILE A 361 -3.88 12.61 12.22
N VAL A 362 -4.44 12.46 13.42
CA VAL A 362 -5.79 12.91 13.80
C VAL A 362 -5.72 14.35 14.32
N ASP A 363 -6.67 15.22 13.95
CA ASP A 363 -6.71 16.61 14.43
C ASP A 363 -6.99 16.66 15.95
N ASP A 364 -6.21 17.48 16.67
CA ASP A 364 -6.26 17.62 18.13
C ASP A 364 -7.58 18.22 18.66
N ARG A 365 -8.40 18.82 17.79
CA ARG A 365 -9.69 19.43 18.14
C ARG A 365 -10.89 18.79 17.42
N ASP A 366 -10.65 17.96 16.41
CA ASP A 366 -11.66 17.39 15.53
C ASP A 366 -11.29 15.94 15.17
N PRO A 367 -11.58 14.94 16.04
CA PRO A 367 -11.14 13.56 15.80
C PRO A 367 -11.80 12.88 14.59
N ALA A 368 -12.80 13.52 13.96
CA ALA A 368 -13.35 13.13 12.67
C ALA A 368 -12.54 13.65 11.48
N ARG A 369 -11.50 14.46 11.72
CA ARG A 369 -10.59 15.01 10.71
C ARG A 369 -9.21 14.38 10.85
N ILE A 370 -8.67 13.94 9.72
CA ILE A 370 -7.34 13.36 9.65
C ILE A 370 -6.54 14.00 8.53
N TYR A 371 -5.22 13.99 8.70
CA TYR A 371 -4.27 14.47 7.73
C TYR A 371 -3.37 13.30 7.31
N VAL A 372 -3.31 13.01 6.02
CA VAL A 372 -2.52 11.91 5.46
C VAL A 372 -1.44 12.49 4.56
N ALA A 373 -0.18 12.20 4.88
CA ALA A 373 0.94 12.56 4.02
C ALA A 373 1.12 11.51 2.94
N ASP A 374 0.88 11.92 1.70
CA ASP A 374 1.09 11.15 0.48
C ASP A 374 2.43 11.56 -0.12
N ALA A 375 3.40 10.64 -0.15
CA ALA A 375 4.68 10.87 -0.81
C ALA A 375 4.54 11.01 -2.34
N GLY A 376 3.38 10.66 -2.91
CA GLY A 376 3.13 10.74 -4.35
C GLY A 376 4.05 9.80 -5.13
N VAL A 377 4.44 10.20 -6.34
CA VAL A 377 5.40 9.46 -7.16
C VAL A 377 6.44 10.37 -7.81
N GLU A 378 7.70 10.11 -7.51
CA GLU A 378 8.85 10.75 -8.16
C GLU A 378 8.85 10.53 -9.68
N GLY A 379 9.34 11.51 -10.44
CA GLY A 379 9.42 11.44 -11.90
C GLY A 379 8.14 11.84 -12.64
N GLY A 380 7.08 12.27 -11.95
CA GLY A 380 5.91 12.91 -12.57
C GLY A 380 4.86 11.96 -13.16
N TRP A 381 4.92 10.67 -12.84
CA TRP A 381 4.02 9.63 -13.35
C TRP A 381 2.81 9.35 -12.44
N GLY A 382 2.60 10.18 -11.41
CA GLY A 382 1.54 10.08 -10.41
C GLY A 382 1.23 11.46 -9.80
N PRO A 383 0.38 11.54 -8.76
CA PRO A 383 0.20 12.77 -8.02
C PRO A 383 1.54 13.22 -7.38
N PRO A 384 1.80 14.54 -7.30
CA PRO A 384 2.95 15.06 -6.58
C PRO A 384 2.79 14.86 -5.06
N PRO A 385 3.89 14.93 -4.27
CA PRO A 385 3.83 14.91 -2.82
C PRO A 385 2.83 15.94 -2.25
N ARG A 386 2.00 15.51 -1.31
CA ARG A 386 0.91 16.32 -0.74
C ARG A 386 0.47 15.83 0.63
N ILE A 387 -0.16 16.72 1.39
CA ILE A 387 -1.00 16.35 2.54
C ILE A 387 -2.46 16.37 2.11
N LEU A 388 -3.12 15.22 2.16
CA LEU A 388 -4.57 15.14 2.03
C LEU A 388 -5.22 15.39 3.39
N VAL A 389 -6.21 16.28 3.43
CA VAL A 389 -7.04 16.48 4.62
C VAL A 389 -8.39 15.82 4.37
N LEU A 390 -8.74 14.86 5.21
CA LEU A 390 -9.95 14.05 5.10
C LEU A 390 -10.86 14.31 6.30
N THR A 391 -12.16 14.14 6.11
CA THR A 391 -13.11 13.92 7.21
C THR A 391 -13.81 12.59 7.06
N ILE A 392 -14.12 11.96 8.17
CA ILE A 392 -14.83 10.69 8.26
C ILE A 392 -16.13 10.99 9.02
N PRO A 393 -17.28 11.08 8.32
CA PRO A 393 -18.52 11.42 8.99
C PRO A 393 -18.91 10.30 9.96
N ALA A 394 -19.47 10.69 11.11
CA ALA A 394 -20.14 9.76 11.99
C ALA A 394 -21.27 9.03 11.23
N PRO A 395 -21.59 7.76 11.56
CA PRO A 395 -22.72 7.06 10.96
C PRO A 395 -24.00 7.89 11.10
N THR A 396 -24.75 8.04 10.01
CA THR A 396 -25.95 8.89 10.01
C THR A 396 -27.02 8.37 10.99
N GLU A 397 -27.51 9.25 11.87
CA GLU A 397 -28.55 8.92 12.84
C GLU A 397 -29.83 8.45 12.12
N GLY A 398 -30.33 7.27 12.52
CA GLY A 398 -31.33 6.50 11.77
C GLY A 398 -31.00 5.00 11.77
N SER A 399 -29.71 4.69 11.93
CA SER A 399 -29.22 3.45 12.55
C SER A 399 -29.85 3.30 13.95
N ALA A 400 -30.33 2.10 14.32
CA ALA A 400 -30.92 1.87 15.63
C ALA A 400 -29.88 2.03 16.76
N PRO A 401 -30.27 2.37 18.01
CA PRO A 401 -29.31 2.43 19.12
C PRO A 401 -28.62 1.06 19.29
N GLY A 402 -27.30 1.02 19.08
CA GLY A 402 -26.52 -0.22 19.10
C GLY A 402 -26.29 -0.90 17.73
N SER A 403 -26.74 -0.33 16.60
CA SER A 403 -26.27 -0.79 15.28
C SER A 403 -25.05 0.02 14.83
N SER A 404 -23.87 -0.55 15.06
CA SER A 404 -22.58 -0.09 14.52
C SER A 404 -22.53 -0.32 13.00
N GLY A 405 -23.21 0.54 12.24
CA GLY A 405 -22.98 0.64 10.80
C GLY A 405 -21.54 1.08 10.52
N PRO A 406 -20.94 0.69 9.39
CA PRO A 406 -19.66 1.26 8.99
C PRO A 406 -19.80 2.79 8.86
N PRO A 407 -18.76 3.58 9.20
CA PRO A 407 -18.79 5.02 9.01
C PRO A 407 -19.01 5.37 7.54
N ASP A 408 -19.68 6.51 7.29
CA ASP A 408 -19.91 7.02 5.94
C ASP A 408 -18.58 7.16 5.17
N ALA A 409 -18.66 7.12 3.84
CA ALA A 409 -17.49 7.23 2.98
C ALA A 409 -16.67 8.51 3.31
N PRO A 410 -15.36 8.38 3.61
CA PRO A 410 -14.50 9.51 3.91
C PRO A 410 -14.49 10.56 2.78
N ARG A 411 -14.43 11.83 3.15
CA ARG A 411 -14.50 12.96 2.21
C ARG A 411 -13.22 13.78 2.25
N ILE A 412 -12.68 14.12 1.09
CA ILE A 412 -11.53 15.02 0.97
C ILE A 412 -12.00 16.47 1.24
N LEU A 413 -11.42 17.11 2.25
CA LEU A 413 -11.62 18.53 2.57
C LEU A 413 -10.59 19.43 1.89
N GLY A 414 -9.41 18.90 1.57
CA GLY A 414 -8.34 19.67 0.92
C GLY A 414 -7.15 18.81 0.53
N SER A 415 -6.31 19.35 -0.35
CA SER A 415 -5.05 18.73 -0.81
C SER A 415 -3.98 19.82 -0.85
N ILE A 416 -3.00 19.72 0.04
CA ILE A 416 -1.96 20.73 0.26
C ILE A 416 -0.66 20.26 -0.39
N PRO A 417 -0.13 20.94 -1.44
CA PRO A 417 1.15 20.56 -2.05
C PRO A 417 2.32 20.68 -1.06
N ALA A 418 2.96 19.54 -0.78
CA ALA A 418 3.92 19.41 0.30
C ALA A 418 4.72 18.11 0.18
N GLU A 419 6.04 18.25 0.09
CA GLU A 419 6.98 17.14 0.25
C GLU A 419 7.45 17.11 1.71
N LEU A 420 7.50 15.91 2.31
CA LEU A 420 8.04 15.70 3.66
C LEU A 420 9.54 15.47 3.60
N ASP A 421 10.29 16.25 4.37
CA ASP A 421 11.67 15.89 4.71
C ASP A 421 11.63 14.92 5.90
N LYS A 422 12.14 13.70 5.71
CA LYS A 422 12.27 12.61 6.70
C LYS A 422 11.04 12.19 7.52
N GLY A 423 9.87 12.80 7.32
CA GLY A 423 8.64 12.46 8.02
C GLY A 423 8.18 13.48 9.06
N GLY A 424 8.87 14.62 9.22
CA GLY A 424 8.53 15.64 10.21
C GLY A 424 7.16 16.29 9.95
N PHE A 425 6.14 15.89 10.70
CA PHE A 425 4.74 16.26 10.47
C PHE A 425 3.99 16.32 11.80
N ALA A 426 3.27 17.42 12.07
CA ALA A 426 2.38 17.58 13.23
C ALA A 426 1.29 18.61 12.96
N VAL A 427 0.11 18.44 13.58
CA VAL A 427 -0.99 19.42 13.54
C VAL A 427 -1.32 19.83 14.96
N HIS A 428 -1.48 21.13 15.21
CA HIS A 428 -1.91 21.66 16.50
C HIS A 428 -2.78 22.91 16.32
N ARG A 429 -3.93 22.96 16.99
CA ARG A 429 -4.87 24.10 16.98
C ARG A 429 -5.28 24.60 15.59
N GLY A 430 -5.26 23.72 14.59
CA GLY A 430 -5.57 24.04 13.19
C GLY A 430 -4.43 24.66 12.37
N PHE A 431 -3.19 24.56 12.87
CA PHE A 431 -1.97 24.84 12.13
C PHE A 431 -1.19 23.55 11.90
N LEU A 432 -0.73 23.38 10.66
CA LEU A 432 0.11 22.27 10.23
C LEU A 432 1.58 22.71 10.28
N PHE A 433 2.37 21.98 11.06
CA PHE A 433 3.83 22.11 11.16
C PHE A 433 4.48 21.00 10.32
N LEU A 434 5.32 21.40 9.37
CA LEU A 434 5.81 20.53 8.30
C LEU A 434 7.32 20.70 8.10
N GLY A 435 8.08 19.64 8.33
CA GLY A 435 9.45 19.49 7.85
C GLY A 435 9.47 19.29 6.35
N ALA A 436 10.14 20.18 5.62
CA ALA A 436 10.15 20.23 4.16
C ALA A 436 11.59 20.31 3.61
N PRO A 437 11.82 19.84 2.36
CA PRO A 437 13.14 19.79 1.74
C PRO A 437 13.88 21.14 1.75
N GLY A 438 15.21 21.05 1.83
CA GLY A 438 16.08 22.22 2.03
C GLY A 438 16.16 22.66 3.50
N GLU A 439 15.92 21.73 4.43
CA GLU A 439 16.04 21.96 5.87
C GLU A 439 15.07 23.07 6.36
N ILE A 440 13.81 23.05 5.91
CA ILE A 440 12.82 24.09 6.19
C ILE A 440 11.69 23.56 7.08
N LEU A 441 11.36 24.29 8.16
CA LEU A 441 10.05 24.17 8.81
C LEU A 441 9.06 25.13 8.14
N ARG A 442 7.95 24.61 7.64
CA ARG A 442 6.81 25.38 7.14
C ARG A 442 5.67 25.30 8.16
N VAL A 443 4.98 26.42 8.40
CA VAL A 443 3.74 26.45 9.18
C VAL A 443 2.61 26.90 8.26
N ILE A 444 1.54 26.11 8.22
CA ILE A 444 0.43 26.28 7.28
C ILE A 444 -0.88 26.36 8.08
N ASP A 445 -1.66 27.42 7.86
CA ASP A 445 -3.03 27.50 8.38
C ASP A 445 -3.92 26.51 7.61
N VAL A 446 -4.50 25.56 8.33
CA VAL A 446 -5.34 24.47 7.81
C VAL A 446 -6.74 24.47 8.42
N ARG A 447 -7.17 25.60 8.99
CA ARG A 447 -8.55 25.78 9.49
C ARG A 447 -9.58 25.67 8.36
N GLU A 448 -9.22 26.12 7.16
CA GLU A 448 -9.94 25.91 5.90
C GLU A 448 -9.06 25.09 4.93
N PRO A 449 -9.09 23.74 4.97
CA PRO A 449 -8.16 22.89 4.22
C PRO A 449 -8.14 23.11 2.70
N ALA A 450 -9.28 23.45 2.10
CA ALA A 450 -9.40 23.76 0.67
C ALA A 450 -8.71 25.08 0.26
N SER A 451 -8.44 25.98 1.22
CA SER A 451 -7.81 27.30 0.99
C SER A 451 -6.57 27.53 1.87
N ALA A 452 -5.93 26.44 2.31
CA ALA A 452 -4.79 26.42 3.24
C ALA A 452 -3.61 27.30 2.78
N ARG A 453 -2.95 27.98 3.75
CA ARG A 453 -1.97 29.04 3.45
C ARG A 453 -0.74 28.92 4.34
N GLU A 454 0.44 29.05 3.76
CA GLU A 454 1.68 29.16 4.52
C GLU A 454 1.70 30.49 5.28
N VAL A 455 1.86 30.44 6.60
CA VAL A 455 1.88 31.61 7.51
C VAL A 455 3.26 31.87 8.09
N ALA A 456 4.13 30.86 8.17
CA ALA A 456 5.52 31.01 8.57
C ALA A 456 6.44 30.02 7.85
N ARG A 457 7.71 30.42 7.71
CA ARG A 457 8.79 29.63 7.09
C ARG A 457 10.10 29.89 7.82
N LEU A 458 10.77 28.81 8.25
CA LEU A 458 11.99 28.88 9.05
C LEU A 458 13.04 27.94 8.47
N ALA A 459 14.24 28.45 8.21
CA ALA A 459 15.39 27.59 7.92
C ALA A 459 15.88 26.96 9.22
N MET A 460 16.00 25.63 9.26
CA MET A 460 16.64 24.91 10.35
C MET A 460 18.16 25.11 10.23
N PRO A 461 18.84 25.59 11.29
CA PRO A 461 20.27 25.78 11.22
C PRO A 461 20.99 24.42 11.18
N PRO A 462 22.09 24.30 10.41
CA PRO A 462 22.89 23.07 10.36
C PRO A 462 23.47 22.74 11.74
N ASP A 463 23.97 21.51 11.91
CA ASP A 463 24.71 21.15 13.14
C ASP A 463 25.91 22.11 13.32
N PRO A 464 25.95 22.94 14.39
CA PRO A 464 27.06 23.86 14.61
C PRO A 464 28.39 23.15 14.92
N VAL A 465 28.37 21.84 15.21
CA VAL A 465 29.59 21.05 15.44
C VAL A 465 30.15 20.48 14.14
N SER A 466 29.35 19.75 13.36
CA SER A 466 29.83 19.06 12.15
C SER A 466 29.55 19.80 10.84
N GLY A 467 28.78 20.90 10.86
CA GLY A 467 28.30 21.60 9.67
C GLY A 467 27.31 20.80 8.81
N ARG A 468 26.77 19.68 9.32
CA ARG A 468 25.84 18.83 8.57
C ARG A 468 24.46 19.48 8.43
N ARG A 469 23.81 19.19 7.31
CA ARG A 469 22.37 19.46 7.10
C ARG A 469 21.56 18.76 8.19
N ALA A 470 20.61 19.47 8.76
CA ALA A 470 19.74 18.98 9.81
C ALA A 470 18.28 18.94 9.30
N PRO A 471 17.83 17.81 8.71
CA PRO A 471 16.42 17.60 8.34
C PRO A 471 15.54 17.43 9.58
N VAL A 472 14.22 17.64 9.46
CA VAL A 472 13.27 17.49 10.56
C VAL A 472 12.63 16.11 10.53
N TRP A 473 13.04 15.20 11.41
CA TRP A 473 12.58 13.80 11.42
C TRP A 473 11.22 13.61 12.09
N ARG A 474 11.02 14.23 13.25
CA ARG A 474 9.77 14.20 14.04
C ARG A 474 9.49 15.59 14.58
N ILE A 475 8.20 15.89 14.71
CA ILE A 475 7.68 17.05 15.43
C ILE A 475 6.69 16.52 16.45
N ALA A 476 6.83 16.88 17.72
CA ALA A 476 5.81 16.74 18.75
C ALA A 476 5.48 18.12 19.32
N ILE A 477 4.25 18.34 19.76
CA ILE A 477 3.80 19.65 20.26
C ILE A 477 3.10 19.42 21.60
N GLU A 478 3.54 20.11 22.63
CA GLU A 478 2.88 20.15 23.94
C GLU A 478 2.66 21.62 24.32
N ASP A 479 1.41 21.99 24.60
CA ASP A 479 0.95 23.37 24.75
C ASP A 479 1.46 24.29 23.62
N ASP A 480 2.20 25.35 23.95
CA ASP A 480 2.73 26.31 23.00
C ASP A 480 4.17 26.00 22.57
N LEU A 481 4.67 24.77 22.80
CA LEU A 481 6.04 24.36 22.48
C LEU A 481 6.07 23.20 21.46
N ALA A 482 6.73 23.43 20.33
CA ALA A 482 7.04 22.41 19.34
C ALA A 482 8.47 21.89 19.52
N TYR A 483 8.60 20.57 19.67
CA TYR A 483 9.86 19.84 19.86
C TYR A 483 10.20 19.11 18.56
N LEU A 484 11.37 19.41 17.99
CA LEU A 484 11.80 18.90 16.68
C LEU A 484 13.03 18.00 16.83
N ALA A 485 12.91 16.75 16.37
CA ALA A 485 14.05 15.86 16.16
C ALA A 485 14.77 16.27 14.87
N ASN A 486 16.01 16.75 14.98
CA ASN A 486 16.71 17.50 13.94
C ASN A 486 18.19 17.07 13.78
N ASP A 487 18.40 15.87 13.21
CA ASP A 487 19.68 15.15 13.15
C ASP A 487 20.30 15.03 14.55
N GLU A 488 21.48 15.60 14.83
CA GLU A 488 22.11 15.51 16.16
C GLU A 488 21.39 16.31 17.27
N TRP A 489 20.34 17.08 16.97
CA TRP A 489 19.73 18.05 17.88
C TRP A 489 18.24 17.79 18.15
N VAL A 490 17.82 18.08 19.38
CA VAL A 490 16.42 18.41 19.70
C VAL A 490 16.31 19.92 19.77
N ARG A 491 15.43 20.52 18.97
CA ARG A 491 15.16 21.97 18.99
C ARG A 491 13.76 22.20 19.55
N VAL A 492 13.61 23.19 20.42
CA VAL A 492 12.31 23.59 20.96
C VAL A 492 11.96 24.98 20.44
N LEU A 493 10.81 25.08 19.79
CA LEU A 493 10.23 26.33 19.29
C LEU A 493 9.03 26.72 20.14
N ASP A 494 8.96 27.99 20.53
CA ASP A 494 7.70 28.62 20.94
C ASP A 494 6.86 28.84 19.69
N VAL A 495 5.63 28.32 19.71
CA VAL A 495 4.63 28.36 18.64
C VAL A 495 3.29 28.97 19.11
N SER A 496 3.30 29.70 20.24
CA SER A 496 2.14 30.45 20.74
C SER A 496 1.58 31.43 19.70
N ASP A 497 2.46 32.06 18.91
CA ASP A 497 2.15 32.68 17.63
C ASP A 497 2.68 31.81 16.47
N PRO A 498 1.82 31.03 15.78
CA PRO A 498 2.23 30.19 14.66
C PRO A 498 2.65 30.98 13.41
N THR A 499 2.43 32.30 13.38
CA THR A 499 2.93 33.19 12.30
C THR A 499 4.35 33.68 12.56
N ALA A 500 4.82 33.62 13.81
CA ALA A 500 6.15 34.06 14.22
C ALA A 500 6.84 33.07 15.21
N PRO A 501 6.91 31.76 14.90
CA PRO A 501 7.49 30.79 15.81
C PRO A 501 9.00 31.02 16.02
N ARG A 502 9.50 30.66 17.20
CA ARG A 502 10.80 31.13 17.72
C ARG A 502 11.56 30.00 18.39
N GLN A 503 12.80 29.72 18.02
CA GLN A 503 13.62 28.76 18.78
C GLN A 503 13.91 29.33 20.19
N VAL A 504 13.50 28.59 21.22
CA VAL A 504 13.66 28.95 22.64
C VAL A 504 14.60 28.03 23.39
N SER A 505 14.82 26.80 22.89
CA SER A 505 15.85 25.90 23.41
C SER A 505 16.44 25.04 22.30
N ALA A 506 17.63 24.51 22.56
CA ALA A 506 18.23 23.46 21.76
C ALA A 506 19.12 22.59 22.64
N TRP A 507 19.04 21.27 22.47
CA TRP A 507 19.83 20.28 23.17
C TRP A 507 20.47 19.32 22.18
N ARG A 508 21.73 18.92 22.42
CA ARG A 508 22.47 18.02 21.54
C ARG A 508 22.35 16.59 22.04
N SER A 509 21.73 15.73 21.23
CA SER A 509 21.64 14.30 21.49
C SER A 509 23.02 13.63 21.44
N SER A 510 23.13 12.46 22.07
CA SER A 510 24.33 11.63 22.07
C SER A 510 24.45 10.74 20.82
N GLY A 511 24.23 11.29 19.61
CA GLY A 511 24.45 10.59 18.34
C GLY A 511 23.28 10.56 17.34
N GLY A 512 22.28 11.42 17.52
CA GLY A 512 21.13 11.57 16.64
C GLY A 512 19.81 11.52 17.41
N ALA A 513 18.86 12.33 16.96
CA ALA A 513 17.45 12.31 17.31
C ALA A 513 16.67 12.01 16.02
N THR A 514 16.11 10.81 15.92
CA THR A 514 15.35 10.34 14.75
C THR A 514 13.85 10.28 15.03
N ASP A 515 13.47 10.15 16.30
CA ASP A 515 12.09 10.20 16.74
C ASP A 515 12.02 10.77 18.16
N LEU A 516 10.88 11.34 18.55
CA LEU A 516 10.66 11.80 19.92
C LEU A 516 9.18 11.80 20.31
N ALA A 517 8.94 11.60 21.61
CA ALA A 517 7.68 11.89 22.28
C ALA A 517 7.93 12.95 23.36
N VAL A 518 6.88 13.68 23.76
CA VAL A 518 6.96 14.75 24.77
C VAL A 518 5.84 14.56 25.77
N ARG A 519 6.16 14.69 27.07
CA ARG A 519 5.16 14.73 28.12
C ARG A 519 5.69 15.51 29.33
N ASP A 520 4.86 16.41 29.85
CA ASP A 520 5.15 17.27 31.01
C ASP A 520 6.49 18.05 30.85
N ARG A 521 6.68 18.61 29.65
CA ARG A 521 7.85 19.35 29.14
C ARG A 521 9.16 18.55 29.04
N ARG A 522 9.13 17.24 29.29
CA ARG A 522 10.24 16.32 29.03
C ARG A 522 10.14 15.76 27.63
N ALA A 523 11.26 15.73 26.92
CA ALA A 523 11.37 15.01 25.65
C ALA A 523 12.04 13.65 25.88
N TYR A 524 11.42 12.62 25.31
CA TYR A 524 11.91 11.25 25.27
C TYR A 524 12.39 11.01 23.84
N VAL A 525 13.70 10.87 23.67
CA VAL A 525 14.35 10.99 22.37
C VAL A 525 14.91 9.63 21.96
N LEU A 526 14.48 9.12 20.81
CA LEU A 526 15.08 7.95 20.19
C LEU A 526 16.19 8.35 19.24
N GLY A 527 17.28 7.59 19.29
CA GLY A 527 18.30 7.64 18.26
C GLY A 527 19.53 6.79 18.57
N PRO A 528 20.57 6.90 17.75
CA PRO A 528 21.80 6.12 17.90
C PRO A 528 22.62 6.66 19.08
N ALA A 529 23.02 5.79 20.01
CA ALA A 529 24.05 6.14 20.98
C ALA A 529 25.44 6.12 20.31
N THR A 530 26.09 7.27 20.18
CA THR A 530 27.50 7.41 19.79
C THR A 530 28.40 7.87 20.96
N GLY A 531 28.03 7.48 22.19
CA GLY A 531 28.93 7.50 23.36
C GLY A 531 29.72 6.20 23.58
N ILE A 532 29.24 5.09 23.01
CA ILE A 532 29.87 3.76 23.06
C ILE A 532 29.93 3.24 21.61
N ARG A 533 30.99 2.50 21.23
CA ARG A 533 31.30 2.15 19.84
C ARG A 533 30.42 1.04 19.24
N THR A 534 29.12 1.03 19.54
CA THR A 534 28.21 -0.09 19.23
C THR A 534 27.11 0.25 18.22
N ASN A 535 26.84 1.53 17.93
CA ASN A 535 25.75 1.97 17.03
C ASN A 535 24.37 1.41 17.46
N GLN A 536 24.21 1.14 18.75
CA GLN A 536 22.95 0.66 19.34
C GLN A 536 21.96 1.83 19.50
N PRO A 537 20.65 1.58 19.33
CA PRO A 537 19.64 2.58 19.62
C PRO A 537 19.53 2.80 21.13
N SER A 538 19.11 3.99 21.50
CA SER A 538 18.93 4.41 22.89
C SER A 538 17.75 5.35 23.04
N LEU A 539 17.08 5.24 24.17
CA LEU A 539 16.24 6.27 24.75
C LEU A 539 17.15 7.26 25.49
N GLN A 540 16.93 8.56 25.29
CA GLN A 540 17.54 9.64 26.04
C GLN A 540 16.41 10.50 26.66
N ILE A 541 16.54 10.86 27.93
CA ILE A 541 15.53 11.64 28.66
C ILE A 541 16.09 13.03 28.97
N VAL A 542 15.37 14.08 28.56
CA VAL A 542 15.79 15.47 28.75
C VAL A 542 14.61 16.36 29.15
N ASP A 543 14.78 17.17 30.20
CA ASP A 543 13.79 18.12 30.70
C ASP A 543 14.01 19.53 30.13
N PHE A 544 12.93 20.17 29.67
CA PHE A 544 12.91 21.55 29.17
C PHE A 544 12.09 22.50 30.07
N PHE A 545 12.03 22.21 31.38
CA PHE A 545 11.52 23.12 32.40
C PHE A 545 12.25 24.48 32.34
N GLU A 546 13.59 24.47 32.46
CA GLU A 546 14.43 25.65 32.20
C GLU A 546 14.94 25.65 30.75
N LEU A 547 14.22 26.34 29.86
CA LEU A 547 14.54 26.37 28.42
C LEU A 547 15.98 26.79 28.07
N GLY A 548 16.61 27.63 28.91
CA GLY A 548 18.01 28.05 28.72
C GLY A 548 19.06 27.04 29.20
N SER A 549 18.66 26.03 29.99
CA SER A 549 19.56 25.02 30.56
C SER A 549 18.83 23.66 30.68
N PRO A 550 18.54 23.01 29.54
CA PRO A 550 17.84 21.73 29.54
C PRO A 550 18.65 20.65 30.28
N LEU A 551 17.98 19.92 31.16
CA LEU A 551 18.60 18.92 32.04
C LEU A 551 18.51 17.53 31.39
N ALA A 552 19.65 16.96 31.00
CA ALA A 552 19.72 15.57 30.60
C ALA A 552 19.84 14.67 31.82
N PHE A 553 19.00 13.64 31.89
CA PHE A 553 19.04 12.62 32.94
C PHE A 553 19.76 11.37 32.41
N ALA A 554 19.13 10.20 32.49
CA ALA A 554 19.69 8.93 32.03
C ALA A 554 19.50 8.66 30.53
N SER A 555 20.21 7.62 30.06
CA SER A 555 20.00 6.98 28.78
C SER A 555 19.87 5.48 28.97
N LEU A 556 18.88 4.87 28.29
CA LEU A 556 18.61 3.43 28.33
C LEU A 556 18.84 2.84 26.93
N GLY A 557 19.51 1.69 26.85
CA GLY A 557 19.65 0.95 25.59
C GLY A 557 18.31 0.32 25.19
N THR A 558 17.89 0.50 23.94
CA THR A 558 16.62 -0.03 23.44
C THR A 558 16.83 -1.24 22.54
N ILE A 559 15.77 -2.03 22.33
CA ILE A 559 15.75 -3.01 21.24
C ILE A 559 15.18 -2.37 19.97
N GLY A 560 15.58 -2.87 18.80
CA GLY A 560 14.91 -2.56 17.53
C GLY A 560 15.49 -1.40 16.71
N PHE A 561 14.59 -0.70 16.02
CA PHE A 561 14.84 0.36 15.04
C PHE A 561 14.46 1.74 15.60
N ARG A 562 14.77 2.79 14.82
CA ARG A 562 14.91 4.17 15.32
C ARG A 562 13.62 5.00 15.20
N ALA A 563 12.45 4.38 15.30
CA ALA A 563 11.14 5.00 15.10
C ALA A 563 10.05 4.27 15.90
N GLY A 564 8.97 4.99 16.22
CA GLY A 564 7.88 4.51 17.07
C GLY A 564 8.20 4.74 18.54
N ILE A 565 7.79 5.90 19.07
CA ILE A 565 7.85 6.24 20.49
C ILE A 565 6.59 7.00 20.92
N GLN A 566 6.05 6.62 22.07
CA GLN A 566 4.96 7.34 22.74
C GLN A 566 5.27 7.46 24.24
N ALA A 567 4.71 8.48 24.88
CA ALA A 567 4.96 8.78 26.29
C ALA A 567 3.65 9.08 27.05
N GLU A 568 3.55 8.53 28.26
CA GLU A 568 2.49 8.78 29.25
C GLU A 568 3.14 9.27 30.55
N PRO A 569 2.37 9.82 31.51
CA PRO A 569 2.90 10.18 32.83
C PRO A 569 3.63 9.00 33.50
N GLY A 570 4.96 9.11 33.61
CA GLY A 570 5.82 8.09 34.18
C GLY A 570 6.15 6.90 33.27
N GLN A 571 5.72 6.86 32.00
CA GLN A 571 5.98 5.71 31.11
C GLN A 571 6.33 6.10 29.67
N VAL A 572 7.15 5.27 29.02
CA VAL A 572 7.52 5.39 27.60
C VAL A 572 7.39 4.04 26.92
N PHE A 573 6.86 4.05 25.70
CA PHE A 573 6.63 2.85 24.88
C PHE A 573 7.41 2.96 23.56
N ILE A 574 8.18 1.92 23.23
CA ILE A 574 9.20 1.92 22.15
C ILE A 574 9.09 0.62 21.32
N ASP A 575 9.65 0.59 20.10
CA ASP A 575 9.74 -0.56 19.17
C ASP A 575 9.91 -1.93 19.86
N GLY A 576 9.25 -2.95 19.31
CA GLY A 576 9.17 -4.28 19.91
C GLY A 576 8.41 -4.29 21.24
N LEU A 577 7.56 -3.28 21.46
CA LEU A 577 6.86 -3.01 22.71
C LEU A 577 7.76 -3.18 23.93
N GLN A 578 8.84 -2.38 23.95
CA GLN A 578 9.61 -2.12 25.15
C GLN A 578 8.85 -1.07 25.97
N VAL A 579 8.48 -1.43 27.19
CA VAL A 579 7.78 -0.56 28.16
C VAL A 579 8.78 -0.12 29.21
N VAL A 580 9.00 1.19 29.34
CA VAL A 580 9.98 1.78 30.26
C VAL A 580 9.26 2.64 31.30
N ASP A 581 9.49 2.36 32.58
CA ASP A 581 9.13 3.26 33.67
C ASP A 581 10.15 4.40 33.74
N VAL A 582 9.65 5.63 33.69
CA VAL A 582 10.42 6.90 33.76
C VAL A 582 9.91 7.80 34.88
N SER A 583 9.22 7.22 35.87
CA SER A 583 8.78 7.92 37.09
C SER A 583 9.97 8.51 37.87
N ASP A 584 11.12 7.83 37.82
CA ASP A 584 12.43 8.36 38.14
C ASP A 584 13.24 8.51 36.82
N PRO A 585 13.40 9.72 36.27
CA PRO A 585 14.09 9.91 35.00
C PRO A 585 15.62 9.76 35.10
N ASP A 586 16.20 9.81 36.31
CA ASP A 586 17.61 9.50 36.57
C ASP A 586 17.89 7.99 36.60
N ALA A 587 16.85 7.17 36.81
CA ALA A 587 16.95 5.72 36.89
C ALA A 587 15.80 4.99 36.14
N PRO A 588 15.66 5.17 34.81
CA PRO A 588 14.60 4.53 34.03
C PRO A 588 14.76 3.01 33.98
N VAL A 589 13.66 2.28 34.08
CA VAL A 589 13.64 0.81 34.21
C VAL A 589 12.79 0.18 33.12
N GLU A 590 13.34 -0.83 32.42
CA GLU A 590 12.53 -1.69 31.54
C GLU A 590 11.55 -2.53 32.38
N THR A 591 10.26 -2.29 32.19
CA THR A 591 9.15 -2.91 32.94
C THR A 591 8.57 -4.10 32.19
N ALA A 592 8.58 -4.07 30.85
CA ALA A 592 8.20 -5.19 30.00
C ALA A 592 8.86 -5.12 28.61
N LEU A 593 8.95 -6.28 27.95
CA LEU A 593 9.50 -6.44 26.60
C LEU A 593 8.73 -7.53 25.85
N VAL A 594 8.21 -7.24 24.66
CA VAL A 594 7.45 -8.21 23.85
C VAL A 594 8.11 -8.38 22.48
N GLN A 595 9.09 -9.27 22.37
CA GLN A 595 9.82 -9.48 21.10
C GLN A 595 8.88 -9.89 19.95
N LEU A 596 8.81 -9.07 18.90
CA LEU A 596 7.97 -9.27 17.72
C LEU A 596 8.81 -9.34 16.44
N ASP A 597 8.56 -10.34 15.58
CA ASP A 597 9.22 -10.46 14.27
C ASP A 597 8.93 -9.26 13.35
N GLY A 598 9.90 -8.82 12.55
CA GLY A 598 9.75 -7.64 11.67
C GLY A 598 10.23 -6.35 12.32
N ARG A 599 9.65 -5.20 11.92
CA ARG A 599 10.02 -3.86 12.39
C ARG A 599 8.77 -3.04 12.68
N THR A 600 8.78 -2.26 13.75
CA THR A 600 7.78 -1.19 13.94
C THR A 600 8.17 0.02 13.10
N ARG A 601 7.18 0.76 12.60
CA ARG A 601 7.34 1.94 11.74
C ARG A 601 6.88 3.21 12.46
N ASP A 602 5.72 3.15 13.11
CA ASP A 602 5.26 4.16 14.07
C ASP A 602 4.39 3.48 15.16
N ILE A 603 4.12 4.22 16.24
CA ILE A 603 3.32 3.78 17.38
C ILE A 603 2.35 4.92 17.74
N ASP A 604 1.09 4.60 18.01
CA ASP A 604 0.14 5.53 18.60
C ASP A 604 -0.67 4.88 19.74
N GLN A 605 -1.20 5.70 20.65
CA GLN A 605 -1.82 5.26 21.90
C GLN A 605 -3.10 6.02 22.24
N ALA A 606 -4.07 5.31 22.82
CA ALA A 606 -5.31 5.89 23.31
C ALA A 606 -5.92 5.02 24.41
N GLY A 607 -6.46 5.63 25.46
CA GLY A 607 -7.25 4.92 26.48
C GLY A 607 -6.52 3.81 27.27
N GLY A 608 -5.19 3.82 27.31
CA GLY A 608 -4.38 2.75 27.90
C GLY A 608 -4.10 1.57 26.97
N PHE A 609 -4.38 1.72 25.66
CA PHE A 609 -3.98 0.79 24.61
C PHE A 609 -2.93 1.43 23.69
N VAL A 610 -2.07 0.59 23.11
CA VAL A 610 -1.04 0.99 22.14
C VAL A 610 -1.19 0.19 20.85
N TYR A 611 -0.99 0.86 19.71
CA TYR A 611 -1.12 0.29 18.36
C TYR A 611 0.21 0.48 17.65
N LEU A 612 0.79 -0.63 17.18
CA LEU A 612 2.06 -0.64 16.49
C LEU A 612 1.82 -0.86 15.00
N ALA A 613 2.23 0.09 14.14
CA ALA A 613 2.30 -0.10 12.70
C ALA A 613 3.58 -0.86 12.34
N ARG A 614 3.48 -2.01 11.65
CA ARG A 614 4.62 -2.92 11.46
C ARG A 614 4.80 -3.41 10.02
N ALA A 615 6.06 -3.65 9.68
CA ALA A 615 6.51 -4.29 8.45
C ALA A 615 7.13 -5.67 8.76
N LYS A 616 6.67 -6.71 8.07
CA LYS A 616 7.14 -8.10 8.21
C LYS A 616 8.30 -8.40 7.24
N PRO A 617 9.17 -9.38 7.52
CA PRO A 617 10.33 -9.69 6.66
C PRO A 617 9.98 -10.17 5.23
N ASP A 618 8.73 -10.57 4.97
CA ASP A 618 8.24 -11.03 3.66
C ASP A 618 7.65 -9.90 2.78
N GLY A 619 7.67 -8.66 3.28
CA GLY A 619 7.12 -7.46 2.63
C GLY A 619 5.64 -7.22 2.89
N THR A 620 4.98 -8.04 3.70
CA THR A 620 3.62 -7.76 4.21
C THR A 620 3.66 -6.88 5.46
N GLY A 621 2.51 -6.45 5.96
CA GLY A 621 2.40 -5.62 7.15
C GLY A 621 1.43 -6.16 8.18
N GLU A 622 1.39 -5.49 9.32
CA GLU A 622 0.35 -5.67 10.33
C GLU A 622 0.19 -4.41 11.19
N VAL A 623 -0.97 -4.28 11.81
CA VAL A 623 -1.15 -3.46 13.02
C VAL A 623 -1.45 -4.40 14.17
N ARG A 624 -0.79 -4.20 15.32
CA ARG A 624 -1.02 -4.98 16.55
C ARG A 624 -1.37 -4.05 17.70
N ALA A 625 -2.49 -4.33 18.35
CA ALA A 625 -3.01 -3.61 19.49
C ALA A 625 -2.66 -4.35 20.80
N PHE A 626 -2.21 -3.61 21.81
CA PHE A 626 -1.92 -4.14 23.14
C PHE A 626 -2.59 -3.29 24.23
N ASP A 627 -3.18 -3.95 25.22
CA ASP A 627 -3.63 -3.36 26.47
C ASP A 627 -2.43 -3.19 27.42
N LEU A 628 -2.20 -1.94 27.85
CA LEU A 628 -1.11 -1.54 28.75
C LEU A 628 -1.58 -1.11 30.13
N ARG A 629 -2.86 -1.28 30.48
CA ARG A 629 -3.39 -0.98 31.83
C ARG A 629 -2.71 -1.78 32.95
N MET A 630 -1.97 -2.83 32.58
CA MET A 630 -0.96 -3.49 33.41
C MET A 630 0.41 -3.43 32.70
N PRO A 631 1.20 -2.36 32.88
CA PRO A 631 2.39 -2.07 32.06
C PRO A 631 3.48 -3.17 32.08
N GLY A 632 3.68 -3.83 33.22
CA GLY A 632 4.60 -4.98 33.34
C GLY A 632 4.07 -6.29 32.74
N ARG A 633 2.86 -6.28 32.18
CA ARG A 633 2.21 -7.44 31.55
C ARG A 633 1.36 -7.01 30.34
N PRO A 634 1.96 -6.48 29.25
CA PRO A 634 1.22 -6.14 28.04
C PRO A 634 0.44 -7.34 27.49
N ILE A 635 -0.81 -7.11 27.08
CA ILE A 635 -1.68 -8.15 26.51
C ILE A 635 -2.03 -7.76 25.08
N GLU A 636 -1.65 -8.58 24.08
CA GLU A 636 -2.13 -8.39 22.71
C GLU A 636 -3.65 -8.57 22.69
N THR A 637 -4.39 -7.52 22.33
CA THR A 637 -5.85 -7.53 22.28
C THR A 637 -6.36 -7.81 20.89
N ALA A 638 -5.71 -7.28 19.84
CA ALA A 638 -6.15 -7.49 18.47
C ALA A 638 -5.05 -7.29 17.41
N ARG A 639 -5.30 -7.81 16.20
CA ARG A 639 -4.43 -7.69 15.02
C ARG A 639 -5.19 -7.40 13.73
N LEU A 640 -4.61 -6.55 12.88
CA LEU A 640 -4.96 -6.39 11.47
C LEU A 640 -3.77 -6.86 10.62
N ASP A 641 -3.93 -7.89 9.80
CA ASP A 641 -2.94 -8.27 8.80
C ASP A 641 -3.15 -7.47 7.50
N LEU A 642 -2.07 -6.99 6.90
CA LEU A 642 -2.07 -6.20 5.66
C LEU A 642 -1.26 -6.90 4.57
N VAL A 643 -1.61 -6.63 3.31
CA VAL A 643 -0.96 -7.25 2.13
C VAL A 643 0.41 -6.62 1.81
N ASP A 644 0.77 -5.56 2.54
CA ASP A 644 1.85 -4.61 2.34
C ASP A 644 2.19 -3.90 3.68
N GLU A 645 3.34 -3.25 3.76
CA GLU A 645 3.82 -2.62 5.02
C GLU A 645 2.88 -1.53 5.56
N ALA A 646 2.54 -1.60 6.86
CA ALA A 646 2.03 -0.44 7.60
C ALA A 646 3.19 0.51 7.91
N ARG A 647 3.07 1.77 7.49
CA ARG A 647 4.07 2.84 7.69
C ARG A 647 3.76 3.74 8.86
N ASP A 648 2.49 3.96 9.16
CA ASP A 648 2.04 4.77 10.28
C ASP A 648 0.67 4.29 10.76
N VAL A 649 0.35 4.54 12.02
CA VAL A 649 -0.96 4.33 12.63
C VAL A 649 -1.33 5.54 13.50
N ALA A 650 -2.56 6.02 13.38
CA ALA A 650 -3.10 7.05 14.26
C ALA A 650 -4.50 6.66 14.75
N LEU A 651 -4.81 7.03 15.99
CA LEU A 651 -6.03 6.64 16.70
C LEU A 651 -6.97 7.83 16.87
N GLY A 652 -8.17 7.69 16.31
CA GLY A 652 -9.33 8.50 16.71
C GLY A 652 -10.08 7.83 17.88
N ALA A 653 -11.24 8.37 18.23
CA ALA A 653 -12.08 7.81 19.30
C ALA A 653 -12.44 6.33 19.06
N ASP A 654 -13.07 6.04 17.91
CA ASP A 654 -13.60 4.71 17.59
C ASP A 654 -12.91 4.03 16.39
N LEU A 655 -11.90 4.69 15.81
CA LEU A 655 -11.25 4.29 14.55
C LEU A 655 -9.73 4.33 14.65
N ALA A 656 -9.09 3.34 14.03
CA ALA A 656 -7.65 3.33 13.78
C ALA A 656 -7.39 3.57 12.28
N PHE A 657 -6.52 4.53 11.99
CA PHE A 657 -6.13 4.91 10.63
C PHE A 657 -4.73 4.39 10.36
N VAL A 658 -4.54 3.69 9.25
CA VAL A 658 -3.27 3.03 8.93
C VAL A 658 -2.80 3.45 7.55
N ALA A 659 -1.64 4.09 7.50
CA ALA A 659 -0.95 4.37 6.24
C ALA A 659 -0.29 3.08 5.74
N ALA A 660 -0.80 2.49 4.67
CA ALA A 660 -0.30 1.24 4.09
C ALA A 660 0.19 1.49 2.65
N GLN A 661 1.45 1.15 2.36
CA GLN A 661 2.15 1.65 1.17
C GLN A 661 1.44 1.34 -0.16
N GLY A 662 0.97 0.10 -0.35
CA GLY A 662 0.23 -0.36 -1.52
C GLY A 662 -1.28 -0.49 -1.30
N SER A 663 -1.75 -0.52 -0.05
CA SER A 663 -3.18 -0.54 0.28
C SER A 663 -3.82 0.84 0.47
N GLY A 664 -3.04 1.92 0.40
CA GLY A 664 -3.56 3.26 0.67
C GLY A 664 -3.83 3.47 2.15
N LEU A 665 -4.83 4.31 2.48
CA LEU A 665 -5.26 4.46 3.87
C LEU A 665 -6.24 3.34 4.23
N VAL A 666 -5.89 2.48 5.17
CA VAL A 666 -6.82 1.49 5.74
C VAL A 666 -7.44 2.07 7.00
N ILE A 667 -8.75 1.89 7.16
CA ILE A 667 -9.54 2.37 8.29
C ILE A 667 -10.14 1.16 8.99
N ALA A 668 -9.76 0.92 10.24
CA ALA A 668 -10.29 -0.14 11.08
C ALA A 668 -11.10 0.44 12.24
N ALA A 669 -12.04 -0.35 12.78
CA ALA A 669 -12.57 -0.06 14.12
C ALA A 669 -11.40 -0.11 15.12
N SER A 670 -11.27 0.89 15.99
CA SER A 670 -10.17 0.92 16.96
C SER A 670 -10.28 -0.27 17.91
N GLY A 671 -11.48 -0.58 18.40
CA GLY A 671 -11.69 -1.63 19.40
C GLY A 671 -11.25 -1.20 20.81
N LEU A 672 -11.18 0.11 21.06
CA LEU A 672 -10.89 0.72 22.38
C LEU A 672 -12.04 0.55 23.39
N ASP A 673 -13.16 -0.04 22.96
CA ASP A 673 -14.31 -0.35 23.80
C ASP A 673 -13.91 -1.37 24.90
N PRO A 674 -14.16 -1.09 26.19
CA PRO A 674 -13.91 -2.08 27.24
C PRO A 674 -14.81 -3.30 26.99
N ALA A 675 -14.21 -4.50 27.08
CA ALA A 675 -14.88 -5.77 26.79
C ALA A 675 -16.33 -5.81 27.34
N PRO A 676 -17.33 -6.13 26.50
CA PRO A 676 -18.73 -5.90 26.85
C PRO A 676 -19.11 -6.68 28.11
N THR A 677 -19.61 -5.95 29.11
CA THR A 677 -20.24 -6.57 30.27
C THR A 677 -21.51 -7.27 29.78
N LEU A 678 -21.49 -8.61 29.79
CA LEU A 678 -22.58 -9.44 29.26
C LEU A 678 -23.92 -9.08 29.93
N PRO A 679 -24.91 -8.52 29.20
CA PRO A 679 -26.21 -8.26 29.77
C PRO A 679 -27.01 -9.56 29.94
N ILE A 680 -27.67 -9.70 31.09
CA ILE A 680 -28.54 -10.83 31.40
C ILE A 680 -29.73 -10.83 30.43
N PRO A 681 -30.05 -11.95 29.74
CA PRO A 681 -31.11 -11.97 28.75
C PRO A 681 -32.49 -11.81 29.40
N THR A 682 -33.24 -10.81 28.95
CA THR A 682 -34.65 -10.60 29.30
C THR A 682 -35.52 -10.93 28.06
N PRO A 683 -36.66 -11.64 28.19
CA PRO A 683 -37.32 -12.27 27.04
C PRO A 683 -38.00 -11.28 26.09
N THR A 684 -38.12 -11.71 24.84
CA THR A 684 -38.61 -10.92 23.70
C THR A 684 -40.12 -10.69 23.72
N VAL A 685 -40.55 -9.51 23.29
CA VAL A 685 -41.93 -9.25 22.82
C VAL A 685 -41.86 -8.83 21.36
N ARG A 686 -42.59 -9.53 20.48
CA ARG A 686 -42.72 -9.18 19.06
C ARG A 686 -44.03 -8.41 18.83
N THR A 687 -43.96 -7.28 18.13
CA THR A 687 -45.12 -6.58 17.55
C THR A 687 -44.79 -6.10 16.13
N PRO A 688 -45.79 -5.96 15.23
CA PRO A 688 -45.56 -5.94 13.78
C PRO A 688 -45.21 -4.57 13.18
N LEU A 689 -44.57 -4.62 12.00
CA LEU A 689 -44.19 -3.47 11.16
C LEU A 689 -45.41 -2.69 10.58
N PRO A 690 -45.39 -1.35 10.60
CA PRO A 690 -46.16 -0.52 9.68
C PRO A 690 -45.44 -0.36 8.32
N GLN A 691 -46.19 0.04 7.29
CA GLN A 691 -45.72 0.07 5.90
C GLN A 691 -45.17 1.43 5.45
N ARG A 692 -44.13 1.39 4.60
CA ARG A 692 -43.78 2.30 3.49
C ARG A 692 -43.94 3.83 3.65
N ALA A 693 -42.84 4.52 3.39
CA ALA A 693 -42.82 5.71 2.53
C ALA A 693 -41.56 5.70 1.65
N PHE A 694 -41.72 5.99 0.36
CA PHE A 694 -40.65 6.11 -0.65
C PHE A 694 -40.96 7.36 -1.51
N LEU A 695 -39.93 7.85 -2.22
CA LEU A 695 -39.93 8.80 -3.37
C LEU A 695 -39.55 10.27 -3.07
N PRO A 696 -39.02 11.01 -4.07
CA PRO A 696 -38.71 10.59 -5.45
C PRO A 696 -37.24 10.71 -5.89
N ILE A 697 -36.80 9.74 -6.68
CA ILE A 697 -35.71 9.90 -7.66
C ILE A 697 -36.24 10.72 -8.84
N VAL A 698 -35.49 11.72 -9.31
CA VAL A 698 -35.77 12.37 -10.59
C VAL A 698 -35.13 11.56 -11.71
N ALA A 699 -35.91 10.66 -12.31
CA ALA A 699 -35.51 9.96 -13.52
C ALA A 699 -35.73 10.83 -14.77
N ARG A 700 -34.74 10.88 -15.67
CA ARG A 700 -34.93 11.19 -17.10
C ARG A 700 -34.00 10.31 -17.92
N GLY A 701 -34.59 9.59 -18.89
CA GLY A 701 -33.88 8.62 -19.74
C GLY A 701 -33.91 7.20 -19.17
N GLY A 702 -34.15 6.21 -20.02
CA GLY A 702 -34.13 4.80 -19.62
C GLY A 702 -32.71 4.29 -19.44
N LEU A 703 -32.53 3.27 -18.58
CA LEU A 703 -31.28 2.52 -18.40
C LEU A 703 -31.01 1.60 -19.59
N GLY A 704 -30.84 2.20 -20.78
CA GLY A 704 -30.71 1.50 -22.05
C GLY A 704 -29.69 2.19 -22.95
N ARG A 705 -28.42 1.81 -22.75
CA ARG A 705 -27.20 2.38 -23.38
C ARG A 705 -26.87 3.81 -22.94
N CYS A 706 -25.57 4.10 -22.96
CA CYS A 706 -25.02 5.45 -22.78
C CYS A 706 -25.73 6.45 -23.70
N PRO A 707 -26.29 7.57 -23.18
CA PRO A 707 -26.97 8.58 -24.00
C PRO A 707 -26.01 9.34 -24.94
#